data_AF-A0A0W0DMN3-F1
#
_entry.id   AF-A0A0W0DMN3-F1
#
_cell.length_a   1.000
_cell.length_b   1.000
_cell.length_c   1.000
_cell.angle_alpha   90.00
_cell.angle_beta   90.00
_cell.angle_gamma   90.00
#
_symmetry.space_group_name_H-M   'P 1'
#
loop_
_entity.id
_entity.type
_entity.pdbx_description
1 polymer ?
#
loop_
_entity_poly.entity_id
_entity_poly.type
_entity_poly.pdbx_seq_one_letter_code
_entity_poly.pdbx_strand_id
1 'polypeptide(L)'
;MSYSAQELWELHEEYVTCAHNCVSKVQNRDQLRQYYQLIGAGVTCLVTIKEKYSLSMEHDAQVTLALVSLLVDETADYDAAEMYISSLQERLKNDKYSDDLEVYRLVCHFMNFYTIPLKRKSQFHMNIALKNCNELVTYMENALESGSMQPYSEWLVVFKFVVLTLSILTNKHGRLHERYKELIEYDNVPKIWKYILVLHYVDYRLKQRKPIEQDILSSLSEITVETAGAKLYAWRLISELLMDIYNDRNITEQLNRFKLFFKECKDKLDGSLEVNVDSKAKLQLKLEPIFHYKDLKNILLLLQSVSYLLNGYDKKANFSIKFLPKVQTTTQLLLEGIRNDSANSILTVDNKVSWYTTILKYVSFYKLWDYVLLKGITHEYKRNCLEIPQKDHQLFLELIGRQSKLTSTGGSEELQQLTEQYTDLAGDSSVHYEVKLSSLLNCYIILSSLVSADIDKAKNISRCNVVWMSIQSIFDNCDLRDNSLWNVTILMVWIISHFEPFTANPLPSTDEEKSSKLEAFKGYYQNNKYNVIDKKDAGMHNNLKVKRGLLLHVLLNYIGARLFEQDLEEMTKISERCFRMANISIEDASYSKKSSKQPRVGSLNTTDIEKSEIDHPTNMNVEGNQGIWAIRYIMGLWSLMNYTVGMRQKEVIYTRNKLSRIIASYHQAQA
;
A
#
# COMPACT_ATOMS: atom_id res chain seq x y z
N MET A 1 -1.79 -4.38 57.95
CA MET A 1 -0.59 -5.19 57.65
C MET A 1 0.37 -4.28 56.91
N SER A 2 1.64 -4.22 57.30
CA SER A 2 2.65 -3.43 56.58
C SER A 2 3.35 -4.37 55.61
N TYR A 3 3.03 -4.26 54.31
CA TYR A 3 3.76 -4.97 53.25
C TYR A 3 5.15 -4.36 53.10
N SER A 4 6.18 -5.17 52.89
CA SER A 4 7.53 -4.77 52.50
C SER A 4 7.59 -4.29 51.05
N ALA A 5 8.67 -3.60 50.66
CA ALA A 5 8.86 -3.14 49.28
C ALA A 5 8.93 -4.29 48.27
N GLN A 6 9.54 -5.43 48.66
CA GLN A 6 9.62 -6.63 47.82
C GLN A 6 8.25 -7.28 47.63
N GLU A 7 7.44 -7.40 48.69
CA GLU A 7 6.07 -7.94 48.58
C GLU A 7 5.20 -7.03 47.70
N LEU A 8 5.35 -5.71 47.79
CA LEU A 8 4.65 -4.78 46.90
C LEU A 8 5.11 -4.90 45.45
N TRP A 9 6.39 -5.20 45.21
CA TRP A 9 6.91 -5.49 43.88
C TRP A 9 6.27 -6.77 43.33
N GLU A 10 6.30 -7.86 44.08
CA GLU A 10 5.70 -9.13 43.63
C GLU A 10 4.19 -9.00 43.37
N LEU A 11 3.48 -8.27 44.24
CA LEU A 11 2.05 -7.97 44.04
C LEU A 11 1.79 -7.15 42.76
N HIS A 12 2.66 -6.20 42.41
CA HIS A 12 2.48 -5.43 41.18
C HIS A 12 2.56 -6.34 39.95
N GLU A 13 3.55 -7.25 39.92
CA GLU A 13 3.72 -8.19 38.81
C GLU A 13 2.53 -9.15 38.72
N GLU A 14 2.04 -9.64 39.87
CA GLU A 14 0.88 -10.52 39.93
C GLU A 14 -0.39 -9.83 39.41
N TYR A 15 -0.66 -8.59 39.84
CA TYR A 15 -1.82 -7.84 39.38
C TYR A 15 -1.78 -7.57 37.87
N VAL A 16 -0.63 -7.14 37.35
CA VAL A 16 -0.46 -6.87 35.91
C VAL A 16 -0.59 -8.16 35.09
N THR A 17 0.07 -9.23 35.53
CA THR A 17 -0.01 -10.55 34.86
C THR A 17 -1.44 -11.07 34.86
N CYS A 18 -2.15 -10.95 35.98
CA CYS A 18 -3.54 -11.33 36.10
C CYS A 18 -4.43 -10.51 35.14
N ALA A 19 -4.19 -9.19 35.04
CA ALA A 19 -4.90 -8.32 34.11
C ALA A 19 -4.67 -8.78 32.65
N HIS A 20 -3.42 -8.95 32.23
CA HIS A 20 -3.04 -9.38 30.88
C HIS A 20 -3.56 -10.77 30.51
N ASN A 21 -3.65 -11.68 31.48
CA ASN A 21 -4.26 -13.00 31.29
C ASN A 21 -5.79 -12.96 31.16
N CYS A 22 -6.43 -11.91 31.66
CA CYS A 22 -7.88 -11.74 31.61
C CYS A 22 -8.37 -10.95 30.38
N VAL A 23 -7.48 -10.33 29.59
CA VAL A 23 -7.84 -9.51 28.41
C VAL A 23 -8.73 -10.26 27.43
N SER A 24 -8.40 -11.53 27.16
CA SER A 24 -9.18 -12.45 26.32
C SER A 24 -10.65 -12.58 26.73
N LYS A 25 -10.96 -12.35 28.01
CA LYS A 25 -12.30 -12.50 28.60
C LYS A 25 -13.08 -11.19 28.64
N VAL A 26 -12.48 -10.06 28.29
CA VAL A 26 -13.13 -8.74 28.33
C VAL A 26 -14.10 -8.60 27.16
N GLN A 27 -15.39 -8.71 27.45
CA GLN A 27 -16.49 -8.60 26.48
C GLN A 27 -17.48 -7.49 26.82
N ASN A 28 -17.45 -6.97 28.05
CA ASN A 28 -18.37 -5.96 28.52
C ASN A 28 -17.68 -4.94 29.43
N ARG A 29 -18.43 -3.89 29.79
CA ARG A 29 -17.95 -2.77 30.59
C ARG A 29 -17.50 -3.17 32.00
N ASP A 30 -18.17 -4.13 32.63
CA ASP A 30 -17.83 -4.56 34.00
C ASP A 30 -16.51 -5.33 34.04
N GLN A 31 -16.27 -6.19 33.06
CA GLN A 31 -14.99 -6.89 32.90
C GLN A 31 -13.85 -5.92 32.55
N LEU A 32 -14.14 -4.91 31.71
CA LEU A 32 -13.17 -3.85 31.41
C LEU A 32 -12.82 -3.07 32.68
N ARG A 33 -13.81 -2.80 33.55
CA ARG A 33 -13.56 -2.16 34.84
C ARG A 33 -12.69 -3.03 35.74
N GLN A 34 -12.92 -4.34 35.80
CA GLN A 34 -12.09 -5.27 36.58
C GLN A 34 -10.65 -5.30 36.08
N TYR A 35 -10.45 -5.32 34.75
CA TYR A 35 -9.12 -5.21 34.14
C TYR A 35 -8.38 -3.96 34.63
N TYR A 36 -9.01 -2.79 34.52
CA TYR A 36 -8.38 -1.54 34.96
C TYR A 36 -8.26 -1.40 36.48
N GLN A 37 -9.07 -2.11 37.26
CA GLN A 37 -8.87 -2.20 38.72
C GLN A 37 -7.57 -2.95 39.07
N LEU A 38 -7.27 -4.05 38.36
CA LEU A 38 -6.00 -4.78 38.53
C LEU A 38 -4.80 -3.92 38.13
N ILE A 39 -4.88 -3.25 36.97
CA ILE A 39 -3.84 -2.29 36.55
C ILE A 39 -3.68 -1.18 37.59
N GLY A 40 -4.78 -0.60 38.07
CA GLY A 40 -4.76 0.45 39.09
C GLY A 40 -4.14 -0.01 40.42
N ALA A 41 -4.37 -1.26 40.81
CA ALA A 41 -3.72 -1.86 41.98
C ALA A 41 -2.20 -2.00 41.79
N GLY A 42 -1.76 -2.46 40.60
CA GLY A 42 -0.33 -2.52 40.23
C GLY A 42 0.35 -1.16 40.26
N VAL A 43 -0.28 -0.13 39.66
CA VAL A 43 0.19 1.26 39.71
C VAL A 43 0.30 1.75 41.16
N THR A 44 -0.70 1.47 41.98
CA THR A 44 -0.70 1.87 43.41
C THR A 44 0.43 1.21 44.18
N CYS A 45 0.76 -0.05 43.90
CA CYS A 45 1.89 -0.74 44.52
C CYS A 45 3.22 -0.02 44.19
N LEU A 46 3.47 0.27 42.91
CA LEU A 46 4.69 0.95 42.46
C LEU A 46 4.81 2.38 43.01
N VAL A 47 3.72 3.15 43.04
CA VAL A 47 3.69 4.49 43.66
C VAL A 47 3.99 4.38 45.16
N THR A 48 3.40 3.40 45.85
CA THR A 48 3.64 3.19 47.29
C THR A 48 5.12 2.84 47.56
N ILE A 49 5.75 2.04 46.70
CA ILE A 49 7.18 1.73 46.79
C ILE A 49 8.01 3.03 46.69
N LYS A 50 7.71 3.90 45.70
CA LYS A 50 8.43 5.16 45.50
C LYS A 50 8.25 6.17 46.63
N GLU A 51 7.06 6.26 47.22
CA GLU A 51 6.75 7.29 48.22
C GLU A 51 7.14 6.91 49.65
N LYS A 52 7.03 5.62 50.02
CA LYS A 52 7.19 5.18 51.42
C LYS A 52 8.55 4.58 51.73
N TYR A 53 9.35 4.25 50.73
CA TYR A 53 10.63 3.57 50.92
C TYR A 53 11.80 4.41 50.40
N SER A 54 12.94 4.31 51.10
CA SER A 54 14.19 4.87 50.61
C SER A 54 14.85 3.88 49.64
N LEU A 55 14.77 4.17 48.35
CA LEU A 55 15.30 3.31 47.28
C LEU A 55 16.72 3.72 46.88
N SER A 56 17.56 2.73 46.57
CA SER A 56 18.81 2.99 45.84
C SER A 56 18.51 3.50 44.43
N MET A 57 19.51 4.09 43.77
CA MET A 57 19.34 4.67 42.43
C MET A 57 18.88 3.63 41.39
N GLU A 58 19.43 2.41 41.45
CA GLU A 58 19.06 1.32 40.53
C GLU A 58 17.62 0.83 40.78
N HIS A 59 17.24 0.62 42.04
CA HIS A 59 15.87 0.22 42.37
C HIS A 59 14.86 1.33 42.03
N ASP A 60 15.21 2.60 42.26
CA ASP A 60 14.36 3.72 41.86
C ASP A 60 14.19 3.78 40.34
N ALA A 61 15.27 3.55 39.58
CA ALA A 61 15.20 3.48 38.12
C ALA A 61 14.28 2.34 37.65
N GLN A 62 14.45 1.13 38.19
CA GLN A 62 13.61 -0.03 37.85
C GLN A 62 12.13 0.21 38.17
N VAL A 63 11.82 0.67 39.39
CA VAL A 63 10.45 0.95 39.83
C VAL A 63 9.81 2.06 39.01
N THR A 64 10.56 3.12 38.70
CA THR A 64 10.04 4.23 37.90
C THR A 64 9.78 3.79 36.46
N LEU A 65 10.70 3.05 35.84
CA LEU A 65 10.52 2.59 34.45
C LEU A 65 9.34 1.61 34.33
N ALA A 66 9.17 0.71 35.30
CA ALA A 66 7.99 -0.18 35.37
C ALA A 66 6.68 0.63 35.53
N LEU A 67 6.67 1.61 36.43
CA LEU A 67 5.51 2.49 36.65
C LEU A 67 5.16 3.27 35.38
N VAL A 68 6.15 3.88 34.75
CA VAL A 68 5.96 4.67 33.53
C VAL A 68 5.48 3.79 32.38
N SER A 69 6.00 2.56 32.24
CA SER A 69 5.48 1.62 31.23
C SER A 69 3.98 1.37 31.42
N LEU A 70 3.52 1.13 32.66
CA LEU A 70 2.09 0.95 32.93
C LEU A 70 1.27 2.21 32.67
N LEU A 71 1.75 3.39 33.08
CA LEU A 71 1.04 4.65 32.83
C LEU A 71 0.87 4.92 31.33
N VAL A 72 1.90 4.62 30.55
CA VAL A 72 1.93 4.85 29.10
C VAL A 72 1.13 3.78 28.34
N ASP A 73 1.26 2.50 28.72
CA ASP A 73 0.67 1.38 27.99
C ASP A 73 -0.76 1.02 28.45
N GLU A 74 -1.22 1.52 29.60
CA GLU A 74 -2.53 1.12 30.15
C GLU A 74 -3.44 2.29 30.56
N THR A 75 -2.91 3.40 31.07
CA THR A 75 -3.77 4.46 31.68
C THR A 75 -3.92 5.71 30.83
N ALA A 76 -3.03 5.93 29.85
CA ALA A 76 -2.92 7.17 29.07
C ALA A 76 -2.63 8.42 29.92
N ASP A 77 -2.11 8.25 31.14
CA ASP A 77 -1.67 9.35 32.01
C ASP A 77 -0.25 9.80 31.65
N TYR A 78 -0.13 10.40 30.47
CA TYR A 78 1.16 10.78 29.89
C TYR A 78 1.87 11.88 30.66
N ASP A 79 1.13 12.78 31.31
CA ASP A 79 1.72 13.89 32.08
C ASP A 79 2.35 13.35 33.38
N ALA A 80 1.70 12.42 34.07
CA ALA A 80 2.29 11.74 35.22
C ALA A 80 3.53 10.93 34.81
N ALA A 81 3.46 10.22 33.68
CA ALA A 81 4.59 9.48 33.13
C ALA A 81 5.80 10.39 32.85
N GLU A 82 5.59 11.53 32.18
CA GLU A 82 6.64 12.53 31.91
C GLU A 82 7.22 13.10 33.21
N MET A 83 6.38 13.35 34.22
CA MET A 83 6.81 13.86 35.53
C MET A 83 7.73 12.86 36.24
N TYR A 84 7.32 11.59 36.33
CA TYR A 84 8.13 10.54 36.97
C TYR A 84 9.47 10.31 36.25
N ILE A 85 9.48 10.28 34.91
CA ILE A 85 10.74 10.16 34.15
C ILE A 85 11.62 11.39 34.36
N SER A 86 11.06 12.59 34.34
CA SER A 86 11.84 13.83 34.53
C SER A 86 12.47 13.88 35.92
N SER A 87 11.73 13.50 36.98
CA SER A 87 12.26 13.40 38.33
C SER A 87 13.39 12.36 38.44
N LEU A 88 13.26 11.20 37.79
CA LEU A 88 14.33 10.21 37.74
C LEU A 88 15.56 10.73 36.99
N GLN A 89 15.37 11.41 35.85
CA GLN A 89 16.46 12.02 35.09
C GLN A 89 17.24 13.05 35.92
N GLU A 90 16.55 13.91 36.66
CA GLU A 90 17.19 14.88 37.56
C GLU A 90 17.97 14.19 38.68
N ARG A 91 17.40 13.15 39.28
CA ARG A 91 18.07 12.37 40.31
C ARG A 91 19.35 11.71 39.78
N LEU A 92 19.29 11.10 38.58
CA LEU A 92 20.43 10.44 37.92
C LEU A 92 21.56 11.41 37.54
N LYS A 93 21.28 12.71 37.32
CA LYS A 93 22.31 13.72 37.02
C LYS A 93 23.27 14.00 38.19
N ASN A 94 22.83 13.75 39.43
CA ASN A 94 23.58 14.12 40.62
C ASN A 94 24.71 13.13 40.93
N ASP A 95 24.66 11.90 40.42
CA ASP A 95 25.69 10.88 40.58
C ASP A 95 26.52 10.72 39.32
N LYS A 96 27.79 11.16 39.35
CA LYS A 96 28.62 11.35 38.15
C LYS A 96 29.45 10.14 37.69
N TYR A 97 29.37 8.97 38.34
CA TYR A 97 30.49 8.01 38.25
C TYR A 97 30.15 6.52 38.05
N SER A 98 28.91 6.13 37.71
CA SER A 98 28.61 4.73 37.36
C SER A 98 28.12 4.61 35.91
N ASP A 99 28.78 3.74 35.14
CA ASP A 99 28.37 3.37 33.78
C ASP A 99 26.96 2.78 33.74
N ASP A 100 26.50 2.13 34.82
CA ASP A 100 25.13 1.60 34.90
C ASP A 100 24.07 2.72 34.94
N LEU A 101 24.38 3.83 35.62
CA LEU A 101 23.44 4.95 35.77
C LEU A 101 23.30 5.78 34.49
N GLU A 102 24.34 5.83 33.67
CA GLU A 102 24.31 6.53 32.38
C GLU A 102 23.37 5.82 31.39
N VAL A 103 23.35 4.49 31.36
CA VAL A 103 22.40 3.70 30.54
C VAL A 103 20.96 4.02 30.94
N TYR A 104 20.66 4.05 32.24
CA TYR A 104 19.32 4.45 32.70
C TYR A 104 18.96 5.87 32.26
N ARG A 105 19.92 6.80 32.24
CA ARG A 105 19.69 8.17 31.75
C ARG A 105 19.31 8.20 30.27
N LEU A 106 20.01 7.42 29.44
CA LEU A 106 19.72 7.29 28.01
C LEU A 106 18.37 6.60 27.77
N VAL A 107 18.01 5.58 28.56
CA VAL A 107 16.68 4.96 28.52
C VAL A 107 15.59 5.98 28.87
N CYS A 108 15.80 6.82 29.89
CA CYS A 108 14.86 7.89 30.22
C CYS A 108 14.69 8.88 29.06
N HIS A 109 15.79 9.25 28.38
CA HIS A 109 15.73 10.10 27.19
C HIS A 109 14.94 9.45 26.06
N PHE A 110 15.15 8.15 25.83
CA PHE A 110 14.38 7.39 24.84
C PHE A 110 12.87 7.38 25.18
N MET A 111 12.51 7.18 26.45
CA MET A 111 11.12 7.24 26.89
C MET A 111 10.48 8.61 26.65
N ASN A 112 11.18 9.69 27.03
CA ASN A 112 10.70 11.06 26.89
C ASN A 112 10.63 11.54 25.43
N PHE A 113 11.55 11.09 24.57
CA PHE A 113 11.63 11.59 23.19
C PHE A 113 10.89 10.68 22.20
N TYR A 114 10.74 9.39 22.49
CA TYR A 114 10.14 8.43 21.58
C TYR A 114 8.87 7.80 22.16
N THR A 115 8.98 7.04 23.25
CA THR A 115 7.87 6.20 23.73
C THR A 115 6.64 7.01 24.12
N ILE A 116 6.78 8.01 24.99
CA ILE A 116 5.66 8.80 25.50
C ILE A 116 5.03 9.66 24.39
N PRO A 117 5.79 10.45 23.59
CA PRO A 117 5.21 11.26 22.52
C PRO A 117 4.45 10.45 21.47
N LEU A 118 4.95 9.26 21.11
CA LEU A 118 4.28 8.37 20.14
C LEU A 118 2.96 7.83 20.65
N LYS A 119 2.89 7.46 21.94
CA LYS A 119 1.68 6.94 22.58
C LYS A 119 0.64 8.04 22.79
N ARG A 120 1.09 9.24 23.14
CA ARG A 120 0.26 10.45 23.27
C ARG A 120 -0.36 10.90 21.94
N LYS A 121 0.25 10.54 20.80
CA LYS A 121 -0.22 10.85 19.43
C LYS A 121 -0.51 12.35 19.22
N SER A 122 0.22 13.23 19.91
CA SER A 122 0.03 14.68 19.87
C SER A 122 1.13 15.35 19.04
N GLN A 123 0.73 16.06 17.98
CA GLN A 123 1.66 16.78 17.10
C GLN A 123 2.49 17.82 17.85
N PHE A 124 1.92 18.47 18.86
CA PHE A 124 2.62 19.43 19.70
C PHE A 124 3.76 18.77 20.47
N HIS A 125 3.47 17.66 21.18
CA HIS A 125 4.45 16.96 21.99
C HIS A 125 5.52 16.26 21.13
N MET A 126 5.15 15.69 19.97
CA MET A 126 6.13 15.15 19.01
C MET A 126 7.09 16.22 18.49
N ASN A 127 6.63 17.47 18.30
CA ASN A 127 7.50 18.57 17.89
C ASN A 127 8.47 19.01 18.99
N ILE A 128 8.01 19.03 20.25
CA ILE A 128 8.88 19.30 21.41
C ILE A 128 9.93 18.21 21.54
N ALA A 129 9.50 16.95 21.50
CA ALA A 129 10.39 15.79 21.56
C ALA A 129 11.44 15.82 20.45
N LEU A 130 11.04 16.17 19.22
CA LEU A 130 11.98 16.33 18.10
C LEU A 130 13.03 17.41 18.38
N LYS A 131 12.62 18.58 18.91
CA LYS A 131 13.55 19.65 19.24
C LYS A 131 14.57 19.17 20.28
N ASN A 132 14.08 18.62 21.40
CA ASN A 132 14.92 18.17 22.51
C ASN A 132 15.85 17.02 22.11
N CYS A 133 15.37 16.11 21.25
CA CYS A 133 16.18 15.01 20.73
C CYS A 133 17.29 15.50 19.81
N ASN A 134 17.07 16.54 18.99
CA ASN A 134 18.15 17.15 18.21
C ASN A 134 19.21 17.79 19.13
N GLU A 135 18.79 18.48 20.20
CA GLU A 135 19.72 19.05 21.18
C GLU A 135 20.57 17.96 21.86
N LEU A 136 19.95 16.82 22.22
CA LEU A 136 20.68 15.67 22.77
C LEU A 136 21.68 15.09 21.75
N VAL A 137 21.27 14.92 20.49
CA VAL A 137 22.15 14.41 19.42
C VAL A 137 23.38 15.30 19.27
N THR A 138 23.21 16.62 19.19
CA THR A 138 24.33 17.57 19.10
C THR A 138 25.24 17.51 20.32
N TYR A 139 24.67 17.37 21.52
CA TYR A 139 25.45 17.19 22.74
C TYR A 139 26.29 15.89 22.68
N MET A 140 25.68 14.78 22.29
CA MET A 140 26.36 13.48 22.21
C MET A 140 27.46 13.46 21.14
N GLU A 141 27.25 14.12 19.99
CA GLU A 141 28.28 14.28 18.95
C GLU A 141 29.53 14.97 19.52
N ASN A 142 29.36 16.13 20.16
CA ASN A 142 30.46 16.86 20.79
C ASN A 142 31.13 16.05 21.93
N ALA A 143 30.34 15.30 22.70
CA ALA A 143 30.84 14.47 23.80
C ALA A 143 31.64 13.24 23.30
N LEU A 144 31.26 12.69 22.14
CA LEU A 144 31.97 11.59 21.47
C LEU A 144 33.28 12.07 20.85
N GLU A 145 33.28 13.23 20.20
CA GLU A 145 34.50 13.86 19.64
C GLU A 145 35.54 14.15 20.73
N SER A 146 35.09 14.57 21.91
CA SER A 146 35.95 14.77 23.08
C SER A 146 36.31 13.48 23.84
N GLY A 147 35.84 12.31 23.40
CA GLY A 147 36.17 11.00 23.94
C GLY A 147 35.37 10.56 25.17
N SER A 148 34.52 11.43 25.74
CA SER A 148 33.84 11.20 27.02
C SER A 148 32.68 10.19 26.98
N MET A 149 32.10 9.94 25.81
CA MET A 149 30.93 9.06 25.63
C MET A 149 31.17 7.88 24.68
N GLN A 150 32.44 7.52 24.41
CA GLN A 150 32.79 6.47 23.44
C GLN A 150 32.03 5.12 23.62
N PRO A 151 31.79 4.62 24.85
CA PRO A 151 31.00 3.40 25.07
C PRO A 151 29.53 3.49 24.61
N TYR A 152 29.00 4.70 24.44
CA TYR A 152 27.60 4.99 24.11
C TYR A 152 27.42 5.48 22.66
N SER A 153 28.40 5.23 21.78
CA SER A 153 28.35 5.66 20.38
C SER A 153 27.15 5.07 19.61
N GLU A 154 26.71 3.87 19.94
CA GLU A 154 25.52 3.25 19.34
C GLU A 154 24.21 3.96 19.76
N TRP A 155 24.14 4.52 20.97
CA TRP A 155 22.98 5.32 21.39
C TRP A 155 22.81 6.58 20.55
N LEU A 156 23.91 7.17 20.05
CA LEU A 156 23.81 8.28 19.10
C LEU A 156 23.04 7.85 17.84
N VAL A 157 23.29 6.65 17.32
CA VAL A 157 22.58 6.09 16.16
C VAL A 157 21.08 5.94 16.46
N VAL A 158 20.75 5.44 17.65
CA VAL A 158 19.35 5.31 18.12
C VAL A 158 18.65 6.68 18.16
N PHE A 159 19.28 7.70 18.74
CA PHE A 159 18.66 9.04 18.82
C PHE A 159 18.59 9.73 17.46
N LYS A 160 19.56 9.53 16.56
CA LYS A 160 19.45 9.97 15.16
C LYS A 160 18.29 9.27 14.45
N PHE A 161 18.07 7.98 14.69
CA PHE A 161 16.89 7.26 14.19
C PHE A 161 15.58 7.80 14.76
N VAL A 162 15.54 8.16 16.05
CA VAL A 162 14.39 8.82 16.69
C VAL A 162 14.09 10.16 16.03
N VAL A 163 15.10 10.99 15.77
CA VAL A 163 14.95 12.25 15.02
C VAL A 163 14.34 12.01 13.64
N LEU A 164 14.84 11.04 12.89
CA LEU A 164 14.29 10.68 11.57
C LEU A 164 12.81 10.30 11.66
N THR A 165 12.47 9.44 12.63
CA THR A 165 11.09 8.95 12.83
C THR A 165 10.14 10.08 13.21
N LEU A 166 10.52 10.93 14.19
CA LEU A 166 9.71 12.06 14.60
C LEU A 166 9.56 13.11 13.49
N SER A 167 10.59 13.35 12.69
CA SER A 167 10.50 14.23 11.52
C SER A 167 9.48 13.71 10.49
N ILE A 168 9.41 12.38 10.26
CA ILE A 168 8.40 11.79 9.38
C ILE A 168 7.00 12.01 9.96
N LEU A 169 6.80 11.70 11.24
CA LEU A 169 5.50 11.80 11.89
C LEU A 169 5.02 13.25 12.03
N THR A 170 5.95 14.20 12.13
CA THR A 170 5.64 15.62 12.19
C THR A 170 5.53 16.29 10.81
N ASN A 171 5.55 15.52 9.72
CA ASN A 171 5.53 15.98 8.33
C ASN A 171 6.68 16.95 7.96
N LYS A 172 7.79 16.89 8.70
CA LYS A 172 9.01 17.69 8.45
C LYS A 172 9.94 16.92 7.53
N HIS A 173 9.54 16.83 6.26
CA HIS A 173 10.26 16.04 5.25
C HIS A 173 11.51 16.72 4.67
N GLY A 174 11.73 18.01 4.98
CA GLY A 174 12.89 18.76 4.51
C GLY A 174 14.20 18.15 4.99
N ARG A 175 15.15 17.94 4.08
CA ARG A 175 16.46 17.31 4.32
C ARG A 175 16.44 15.87 4.86
N LEU A 176 15.28 15.21 4.93
CA LEU A 176 15.20 13.85 5.48
C LEU A 176 16.02 12.87 4.64
N HIS A 177 15.99 13.05 3.32
CA HIS A 177 16.72 12.20 2.38
C HIS A 177 18.22 12.18 2.67
N GLU A 178 18.80 13.37 2.79
CA GLU A 178 20.21 13.60 3.08
C GLU A 178 20.56 13.04 4.47
N ARG A 179 19.73 13.30 5.49
CA ARG A 179 19.93 12.77 6.85
C ARG A 179 19.93 11.23 6.91
N TYR A 180 19.10 10.57 6.10
CA TYR A 180 19.13 9.10 6.01
C TYR A 180 20.47 8.62 5.44
N LYS A 181 20.96 9.25 4.36
CA LYS A 181 22.25 8.89 3.77
C LYS A 181 23.40 9.08 4.74
N GLU A 182 23.47 10.28 5.33
CA GLU A 182 24.47 10.62 6.34
C GLU A 182 24.51 9.59 7.48
N LEU A 183 23.34 9.11 7.92
CA LEU A 183 23.27 8.10 8.97
C LEU A 183 23.61 6.68 8.48
N ILE A 184 23.20 6.29 7.27
CA ILE A 184 23.49 4.95 6.71
C ILE A 184 24.99 4.79 6.39
N GLU A 185 25.64 5.88 5.99
CA GLU A 185 27.07 5.95 5.64
C GLU A 185 27.97 6.25 6.85
N TYR A 186 27.40 6.45 8.04
CA TYR A 186 28.17 6.75 9.25
C TYR A 186 29.02 5.53 9.67
N ASP A 187 30.34 5.71 9.76
CA ASP A 187 31.31 4.62 9.93
C ASP A 187 31.07 3.73 11.17
N ASN A 188 30.54 4.31 12.24
CA ASN A 188 30.32 3.63 13.51
C ASN A 188 28.95 2.95 13.62
N VAL A 189 28.17 2.85 12.54
CA VAL A 189 26.85 2.19 12.59
C VAL A 189 27.00 0.67 12.59
N PRO A 190 26.52 -0.04 13.63
CA PRO A 190 26.51 -1.49 13.63
C PRO A 190 25.71 -2.02 12.44
N LYS A 191 26.17 -3.14 11.88
CA LYS A 191 25.60 -3.71 10.64
C LYS A 191 24.08 -3.93 10.71
N ILE A 192 23.59 -4.41 11.87
CA ILE A 192 22.16 -4.63 12.10
C ILE A 192 21.35 -3.32 12.05
N TRP A 193 21.90 -2.23 12.59
CA TRP A 193 21.29 -0.91 12.53
C TRP A 193 21.28 -0.35 11.12
N LYS A 194 22.36 -0.56 10.36
CA LYS A 194 22.39 -0.20 8.94
C LYS A 194 21.25 -0.88 8.17
N TYR A 195 20.98 -2.16 8.42
CA TYR A 195 19.87 -2.89 7.81
C TYR A 195 18.50 -2.34 8.20
N ILE A 196 18.28 -2.02 9.49
CA ILE A 196 17.04 -1.39 9.96
C ILE A 196 16.84 -0.03 9.29
N LEU A 197 17.89 0.77 9.19
CA LEU A 197 17.85 2.09 8.55
C LEU A 197 17.51 2.01 7.06
N VAL A 198 18.13 1.07 6.33
CA VAL A 198 17.84 0.83 4.91
C VAL A 198 16.39 0.40 4.71
N LEU A 199 15.89 -0.56 5.50
CA LEU A 199 14.50 -1.02 5.40
C LEU A 199 13.50 0.09 5.74
N HIS A 200 13.75 0.84 6.81
CA HIS A 200 12.92 1.96 7.22
C HIS A 200 12.90 3.09 6.18
N TYR A 201 14.05 3.38 5.56
CA TYR A 201 14.14 4.34 4.46
C TYR A 201 13.35 3.88 3.23
N VAL A 202 13.47 2.61 2.84
CA VAL A 202 12.73 2.02 1.72
C VAL A 202 11.22 2.15 1.97
N ASP A 203 10.73 1.78 3.15
CA ASP A 203 9.32 1.91 3.52
C ASP A 203 8.85 3.37 3.51
N TYR A 204 9.68 4.29 4.00
CA TYR A 204 9.41 5.73 3.92
C TYR A 204 9.25 6.21 2.47
N ARG A 205 10.15 5.81 1.56
CA ARG A 205 10.07 6.19 0.14
C ARG A 205 8.86 5.58 -0.56
N LEU A 206 8.57 4.30 -0.28
CA LEU A 206 7.37 3.61 -0.79
C LEU A 206 6.09 4.32 -0.33
N LYS A 207 5.99 4.70 0.95
CA LYS A 207 4.83 5.44 1.47
C LYS A 207 4.63 6.79 0.78
N GLN A 208 5.74 7.45 0.42
CA GLN A 208 5.72 8.74 -0.28
C GLN A 208 5.59 8.61 -1.80
N ARG A 209 5.54 7.39 -2.35
CA ARG A 209 5.57 7.11 -3.80
C ARG A 209 6.75 7.80 -4.50
N LYS A 210 7.92 7.78 -3.87
CA LYS A 210 9.15 8.39 -4.42
C LYS A 210 10.15 7.31 -4.84
N PRO A 211 10.93 7.55 -5.91
CA PRO A 211 11.92 6.57 -6.38
C PRO A 211 12.97 6.28 -5.32
N ILE A 212 13.52 5.07 -5.34
CA ILE A 212 14.59 4.62 -4.43
C ILE A 212 15.90 4.61 -5.21
N GLU A 213 16.97 5.14 -4.63
CA GLU A 213 18.26 5.27 -5.30
C GLU A 213 19.05 3.96 -5.32
N GLN A 214 19.96 3.84 -6.30
CA GLN A 214 20.65 2.59 -6.61
C GLN A 214 21.64 2.14 -5.51
N ASP A 215 22.25 3.07 -4.80
CA ASP A 215 23.10 2.85 -3.63
C ASP A 215 22.32 2.17 -2.48
N ILE A 216 21.11 2.66 -2.21
CA ILE A 216 20.21 2.07 -1.22
C ILE A 216 19.72 0.69 -1.68
N LEU A 217 19.37 0.52 -2.96
CA LEU A 217 18.98 -0.78 -3.51
C LEU A 217 20.12 -1.81 -3.42
N SER A 218 21.35 -1.36 -3.63
CA SER A 218 22.54 -2.19 -3.45
C SER A 218 22.68 -2.62 -1.99
N SER A 219 22.52 -1.69 -1.04
CA SER A 219 22.54 -2.00 0.40
C SER A 219 21.39 -2.93 0.84
N LEU A 220 20.19 -2.74 0.29
CA LEU A 220 19.04 -3.63 0.51
C LEU A 220 19.36 -5.05 0.05
N SER A 221 20.13 -5.20 -1.02
CA SER A 221 20.51 -6.51 -1.57
C SER A 221 21.45 -7.32 -0.66
N GLU A 222 22.16 -6.66 0.25
CA GLU A 222 23.09 -7.28 1.21
C GLU A 222 22.40 -7.91 2.43
N ILE A 223 21.12 -7.61 2.66
CA ILE A 223 20.35 -8.14 3.79
C ILE A 223 19.95 -9.58 3.47
N THR A 224 20.63 -10.57 4.03
CA THR A 224 20.33 -12.00 3.85
C THR A 224 19.89 -12.63 5.17
N VAL A 225 19.41 -13.87 5.12
CA VAL A 225 19.04 -14.61 6.34
C VAL A 225 20.27 -14.80 7.25
N GLU A 226 21.44 -15.03 6.67
CA GLU A 226 22.70 -15.25 7.40
C GLU A 226 23.23 -13.96 8.03
N THR A 227 23.07 -12.81 7.36
CA THR A 227 23.63 -11.54 7.84
C THR A 227 22.70 -10.78 8.78
N ALA A 228 21.39 -10.84 8.55
CA ALA A 228 20.40 -10.01 9.25
C ALA A 228 19.38 -10.82 10.06
N GLY A 229 19.36 -12.15 9.91
CA GLY A 229 18.36 -13.02 10.50
C GLY A 229 17.04 -13.05 9.72
N ALA A 230 16.18 -14.02 10.07
CA ALA A 230 14.93 -14.28 9.36
C ALA A 230 13.95 -13.10 9.37
N LYS A 231 13.87 -12.34 10.47
CA LYS A 231 12.91 -11.24 10.67
C LYS A 231 13.18 -10.07 9.72
N LEU A 232 14.41 -9.54 9.70
CA LEU A 232 14.78 -8.46 8.78
C LEU A 232 14.79 -8.91 7.33
N TYR A 233 15.15 -10.17 7.06
CA TYR A 233 15.04 -10.72 5.71
C TYR A 233 13.58 -10.81 5.22
N ALA A 234 12.65 -11.18 6.10
CA ALA A 234 11.21 -11.17 5.77
C ALA A 234 10.72 -9.75 5.46
N TRP A 235 11.19 -8.74 6.20
CA TRP A 235 10.90 -7.34 5.90
C TRP A 235 11.44 -6.94 4.53
N ARG A 236 12.70 -7.27 4.21
CA ARG A 236 13.26 -7.07 2.87
C ARG A 236 12.38 -7.68 1.77
N LEU A 237 12.00 -8.96 1.92
CA LEU A 237 11.20 -9.64 0.91
C LEU A 237 9.84 -8.94 0.66
N ILE A 238 9.22 -8.42 1.72
CA ILE A 238 7.97 -7.65 1.59
C ILE A 238 8.22 -6.31 0.90
N SER A 239 9.27 -5.58 1.27
CA SER A 239 9.61 -4.31 0.62
C SER A 239 9.91 -4.49 -0.87
N GLU A 240 10.68 -5.51 -1.26
CA GLU A 240 10.96 -5.85 -2.67
C GLU A 240 9.67 -6.25 -3.42
N LEU A 241 8.78 -7.02 -2.79
CA LEU A 241 7.48 -7.36 -3.36
C LEU A 241 6.61 -6.11 -3.59
N LEU A 242 6.57 -5.18 -2.62
CA LEU A 242 5.83 -3.93 -2.76
C LEU A 242 6.37 -3.07 -3.89
N MET A 243 7.70 -2.98 -4.04
CA MET A 243 8.33 -2.31 -5.18
C MET A 243 7.90 -2.91 -6.52
N ASP A 244 7.84 -4.24 -6.62
CA ASP A 244 7.39 -4.92 -7.83
C ASP A 244 5.90 -4.70 -8.09
N ILE A 245 5.05 -4.69 -7.06
CA ILE A 245 3.62 -4.39 -7.18
C ILE A 245 3.39 -2.94 -7.63
N TYR A 246 4.08 -1.97 -7.01
CA TYR A 246 3.94 -0.55 -7.35
C TYR A 246 4.38 -0.22 -8.78
N ASN A 247 5.30 -1.02 -9.33
CA ASN A 247 5.76 -0.92 -10.72
C ASN A 247 5.03 -1.85 -11.70
N ASP A 248 3.96 -2.53 -11.25
CA ASP A 248 3.20 -3.52 -12.03
C ASP A 248 4.05 -4.65 -12.65
N ARG A 249 5.16 -4.98 -12.00
CA ARG A 249 6.09 -6.03 -12.43
C ARG A 249 5.56 -7.43 -12.12
N ASN A 250 6.17 -8.43 -12.74
CA ASN A 250 5.84 -9.82 -12.48
C ASN A 250 6.41 -10.25 -11.11
N ILE A 251 5.54 -10.68 -10.20
CA ILE A 251 5.92 -11.05 -8.83
C ILE A 251 6.28 -12.54 -8.65
N THR A 252 6.31 -13.35 -9.72
CA THR A 252 6.48 -14.81 -9.61
C THR A 252 7.81 -15.19 -8.95
N GLU A 253 8.89 -14.47 -9.28
CA GLU A 253 10.20 -14.70 -8.67
C GLU A 253 10.19 -14.39 -7.17
N GLN A 254 9.58 -13.27 -6.77
CA GLN A 254 9.42 -12.93 -5.35
C GLN A 254 8.60 -13.98 -4.60
N LEU A 255 7.51 -14.47 -5.20
CA LEU A 255 6.69 -15.52 -4.59
C LEU A 255 7.48 -16.83 -4.42
N ASN A 256 8.35 -17.18 -5.37
CA ASN A 256 9.24 -18.33 -5.24
C ASN A 256 10.27 -18.13 -4.12
N ARG A 257 10.82 -16.91 -3.97
CA ARG A 257 11.72 -16.57 -2.85
C ARG A 257 11.02 -16.69 -1.50
N PHE A 258 9.79 -16.19 -1.36
CA PHE A 258 8.97 -16.40 -0.17
C PHE A 258 8.71 -17.87 0.13
N LYS A 259 8.44 -18.69 -0.91
CA LYS A 259 8.23 -20.12 -0.75
C LYS A 259 9.48 -20.83 -0.20
N LEU A 260 10.66 -20.49 -0.70
CA LEU A 260 11.93 -21.01 -0.19
C LEU A 260 12.18 -20.53 1.24
N PHE A 261 12.00 -19.24 1.50
CA PHE A 261 12.15 -18.64 2.82
C PHE A 261 11.26 -19.32 3.87
N PHE A 262 9.96 -19.51 3.58
CA PHE A 262 9.05 -20.19 4.52
C PHE A 262 9.36 -21.67 4.72
N LYS A 263 10.03 -22.32 3.78
CA LYS A 263 10.46 -23.71 3.97
C LYS A 263 11.55 -23.82 5.03
N GLU A 264 12.40 -22.80 5.16
CA GLU A 264 13.59 -22.83 6.02
C GLU A 264 13.43 -22.04 7.33
N CYS A 265 12.66 -20.96 7.30
CA CYS A 265 12.65 -19.95 8.38
C CYS A 265 11.27 -19.72 9.03
N LYS A 266 10.25 -20.53 8.70
CA LYS A 266 8.90 -20.37 9.25
C LYS A 266 8.90 -20.25 10.78
N ASP A 267 9.59 -21.15 11.47
CA ASP A 267 9.57 -21.22 12.94
C ASP A 267 10.44 -20.14 13.61
N LYS A 268 11.19 -19.36 12.83
CA LYS A 268 12.05 -18.25 13.30
C LYS A 268 11.36 -16.89 13.21
N LEU A 269 10.14 -16.84 12.67
CA LEU A 269 9.44 -15.59 12.44
C LEU A 269 8.81 -15.03 13.71
N ASP A 270 8.18 -15.87 14.55
CA ASP A 270 7.33 -15.40 15.63
C ASP A 270 8.10 -14.62 16.73
N GLY A 271 7.45 -13.59 17.29
CA GLY A 271 7.99 -12.72 18.35
C GLY A 271 8.74 -11.48 17.85
N SER A 272 9.47 -10.81 18.75
CA SER A 272 10.22 -9.58 18.45
C SER A 272 11.65 -9.84 17.98
N LEU A 273 12.26 -8.86 17.31
CA LEU A 273 13.71 -8.82 17.10
C LEU A 273 14.36 -8.04 18.25
N GLU A 274 15.33 -8.65 18.93
CA GLU A 274 16.18 -7.96 19.91
C GLU A 274 17.46 -7.45 19.23
N VAL A 275 17.78 -6.18 19.45
CA VAL A 275 18.98 -5.53 18.95
C VAL A 275 19.73 -4.94 20.13
N ASN A 276 20.96 -5.39 20.36
CA ASN A 276 21.80 -4.78 21.39
C ASN A 276 22.12 -3.35 20.98
N VAL A 277 22.01 -2.41 21.92
CA VAL A 277 22.47 -1.03 21.76
C VAL A 277 23.80 -0.83 22.47
N ASP A 278 24.01 -1.53 23.58
CA ASP A 278 25.30 -1.65 24.24
C ASP A 278 25.36 -2.98 25.01
N SER A 279 26.30 -3.12 25.94
CA SER A 279 26.46 -4.33 26.76
C SER A 279 25.34 -4.55 27.79
N LYS A 280 24.52 -3.53 28.07
CA LYS A 280 23.53 -3.49 29.16
C LYS A 280 22.10 -3.21 28.67
N ALA A 281 21.94 -2.66 27.47
CA ALA A 281 20.67 -2.27 26.88
C ALA A 281 20.39 -2.95 25.55
N LYS A 282 19.13 -3.34 25.38
CA LYS A 282 18.59 -3.90 24.13
C LYS A 282 17.34 -3.14 23.71
N LEU A 283 17.17 -2.96 22.41
CA LEU A 283 15.93 -2.52 21.81
C LEU A 283 15.16 -3.70 21.23
N GLN A 284 13.86 -3.71 21.50
CA GLN A 284 12.94 -4.71 21.01
C GLN A 284 12.14 -4.14 19.83
N LEU A 285 12.43 -4.60 18.62
CA LEU A 285 11.66 -4.25 17.43
C LEU A 285 10.49 -5.22 17.25
N LYS A 286 9.28 -4.68 17.33
CA LYS A 286 8.02 -5.40 17.09
C LYS A 286 7.42 -4.94 15.77
N LEU A 287 7.33 -5.85 14.80
CA LEU A 287 6.67 -5.62 13.51
C LEU A 287 5.74 -6.79 13.22
N GLU A 288 4.67 -6.89 14.01
CA GLU A 288 3.80 -8.08 14.01
C GLU A 288 3.30 -8.51 12.63
N PRO A 289 2.92 -7.61 11.71
CA PRO A 289 2.50 -7.97 10.36
C PRO A 289 3.52 -8.78 9.54
N ILE A 290 4.80 -8.68 9.88
CA ILE A 290 5.92 -9.28 9.14
C ILE A 290 6.63 -10.34 9.99
N PHE A 291 6.78 -10.10 11.30
CA PHE A 291 7.46 -11.01 12.24
C PHE A 291 6.50 -12.04 12.84
N HIS A 292 5.40 -12.38 12.18
CA HIS A 292 4.59 -13.52 12.55
C HIS A 292 4.21 -14.28 11.29
N TYR A 293 4.44 -15.60 11.28
CA TYR A 293 4.29 -16.38 10.05
C TYR A 293 2.86 -16.34 9.51
N LYS A 294 1.87 -16.48 10.38
CA LYS A 294 0.45 -16.50 9.99
C LYS A 294 0.02 -15.16 9.39
N ASP A 295 0.45 -14.07 10.01
CA ASP A 295 0.16 -12.69 9.59
C ASP A 295 0.84 -12.37 8.26
N LEU A 296 2.14 -12.64 8.16
CA LEU A 296 2.93 -12.41 6.96
C LEU A 296 2.37 -13.20 5.78
N LYS A 297 1.99 -14.47 5.98
CA LYS A 297 1.37 -15.30 4.92
C LYS A 297 0.02 -14.74 4.47
N ASN A 298 -0.78 -14.21 5.39
CA ASN A 298 -2.08 -13.62 5.06
C ASN A 298 -1.91 -12.30 4.28
N ILE A 299 -0.97 -11.45 4.69
CA ILE A 299 -0.60 -10.22 3.97
C ILE A 299 -0.03 -10.53 2.58
N LEU A 300 0.86 -11.52 2.48
CA LEU A 300 1.40 -11.96 1.19
C LEU A 300 0.28 -12.37 0.22
N LEU A 301 -0.74 -13.07 0.71
CA LEU A 301 -1.88 -13.49 -0.11
C LEU A 301 -2.74 -12.30 -0.55
N LEU A 302 -2.92 -11.29 0.30
CA LEU A 302 -3.56 -10.03 -0.06
C LEU A 302 -2.78 -9.31 -1.16
N LEU A 303 -1.48 -9.09 -0.97
CA LEU A 303 -0.60 -8.41 -1.93
C LEU A 303 -0.57 -9.14 -3.29
N GLN A 304 -0.51 -10.48 -3.26
CA GLN A 304 -0.61 -11.29 -4.46
C GLN A 304 -1.96 -11.08 -5.17
N SER A 305 -3.06 -11.04 -4.43
CA SER A 305 -4.39 -10.82 -4.97
C SER A 305 -4.54 -9.44 -5.61
N VAL A 306 -3.97 -8.39 -4.99
CA VAL A 306 -3.94 -7.03 -5.54
C VAL A 306 -3.13 -6.98 -6.83
N SER A 307 -1.97 -7.64 -6.88
CA SER A 307 -1.19 -7.71 -8.11
C SER A 307 -2.00 -8.30 -9.26
N TYR A 308 -2.69 -9.42 -9.05
CA TYR A 308 -3.47 -10.06 -10.13
C TYR A 308 -4.85 -9.45 -10.40
N LEU A 309 -5.20 -8.32 -9.77
CA LEU A 309 -6.52 -7.71 -9.90
C LEU A 309 -6.89 -7.38 -11.35
N LEU A 310 -5.95 -6.84 -12.13
CA LEU A 310 -6.16 -6.51 -13.54
C LEU A 310 -6.44 -7.74 -14.44
N ASN A 311 -6.19 -8.95 -13.94
CA ASN A 311 -6.37 -10.21 -14.66
C ASN A 311 -7.69 -10.92 -14.32
N GLY A 312 -8.60 -10.30 -13.58
CA GLY A 312 -9.88 -10.90 -13.14
C GLY A 312 -10.75 -11.48 -14.27
N TYR A 313 -10.67 -10.93 -15.48
CA TYR A 313 -11.41 -11.40 -16.65
C TYR A 313 -10.91 -12.75 -17.22
N ASP A 314 -9.68 -13.16 -16.93
CA ASP A 314 -9.10 -14.40 -17.44
C ASP A 314 -9.38 -15.56 -16.47
N LYS A 315 -10.16 -16.57 -16.91
CA LYS A 315 -10.46 -17.78 -16.11
C LYS A 315 -9.20 -18.48 -15.59
N LYS A 316 -8.07 -18.36 -16.30
CA LYS A 316 -6.79 -18.97 -15.91
C LYS A 316 -6.00 -18.13 -14.92
N ALA A 317 -6.26 -16.82 -14.82
CA ALA A 317 -5.51 -15.87 -14.00
C ALA A 317 -6.39 -15.05 -13.03
N ASN A 318 -7.63 -15.48 -12.77
CA ASN A 318 -8.59 -14.89 -11.84
C ASN A 318 -8.27 -15.14 -10.35
N PHE A 319 -7.01 -14.93 -9.98
CA PHE A 319 -6.49 -15.19 -8.64
C PHE A 319 -7.21 -14.33 -7.58
N SER A 320 -7.41 -13.04 -7.85
CA SER A 320 -8.10 -12.09 -6.95
C SER A 320 -9.47 -12.60 -6.50
N ILE A 321 -10.32 -13.02 -7.44
CA ILE A 321 -11.68 -13.54 -7.21
C ILE A 321 -11.66 -14.74 -6.24
N LYS A 322 -10.67 -15.63 -6.37
CA LYS A 322 -10.58 -16.85 -5.55
C LYS A 322 -9.96 -16.61 -4.19
N PHE A 323 -8.96 -15.74 -4.09
CA PHE A 323 -8.12 -15.63 -2.90
C PHE A 323 -8.46 -14.45 -2.00
N LEU A 324 -9.11 -13.38 -2.48
CA LEU A 324 -9.64 -12.33 -1.60
C LEU A 324 -10.65 -12.87 -0.56
N PRO A 325 -11.60 -13.78 -0.90
CA PRO A 325 -12.44 -14.44 0.10
C PRO A 325 -11.65 -15.29 1.11
N LYS A 326 -10.55 -15.91 0.68
CA LYS A 326 -9.68 -16.68 1.57
C LYS A 326 -8.93 -15.78 2.56
N VAL A 327 -8.44 -14.62 2.11
CA VAL A 327 -7.86 -13.60 3.00
C VAL A 327 -8.91 -13.15 4.03
N GLN A 328 -10.14 -12.84 3.59
CA GLN A 328 -11.23 -12.46 4.50
C GLN A 328 -11.46 -13.52 5.59
N THR A 329 -11.63 -14.78 5.19
CA THR A 329 -11.88 -15.91 6.12
C THR A 329 -10.69 -16.10 7.07
N THR A 330 -9.46 -16.04 6.55
CA THR A 330 -8.25 -16.19 7.37
C THR A 330 -8.10 -15.05 8.37
N THR A 331 -8.36 -13.82 7.96
CA THR A 331 -8.34 -12.65 8.86
C THR A 331 -9.42 -12.73 9.94
N GLN A 332 -10.62 -13.22 9.61
CA GLN A 332 -11.68 -13.46 10.60
C GLN A 332 -11.27 -14.52 11.63
N LEU A 333 -10.66 -15.63 11.19
CA LEU A 333 -10.12 -16.65 12.09
C LEU A 333 -8.98 -16.12 12.98
N LEU A 334 -8.14 -15.23 12.46
CA LEU A 334 -7.08 -14.58 13.25
C LEU A 334 -7.69 -13.64 14.30
N LEU A 335 -8.73 -12.87 13.95
CA LEU A 335 -9.48 -12.04 14.89
C LEU A 335 -10.13 -12.86 16.01
N GLU A 336 -10.74 -14.00 15.68
CA GLU A 336 -11.27 -14.93 16.68
C GLU A 336 -10.16 -15.52 17.56
N GLY A 337 -9.00 -15.83 16.95
CA GLY A 337 -7.83 -16.34 17.64
C GLY A 337 -7.22 -15.37 18.65
N ILE A 338 -7.27 -14.04 18.41
CA ILE A 338 -6.83 -13.03 19.38
C ILE A 338 -7.53 -13.20 20.72
N ARG A 339 -8.82 -13.55 20.70
CA ARG A 339 -9.61 -13.74 21.94
C ARG A 339 -9.11 -14.91 22.79
N ASN A 340 -8.24 -15.75 22.28
CA ASN A 340 -7.65 -16.87 23.01
C ASN A 340 -6.19 -16.60 23.42
N ASP A 341 -5.62 -15.46 23.01
CA ASP A 341 -4.25 -15.07 23.34
C ASP A 341 -4.23 -14.36 24.71
N SER A 342 -3.57 -14.96 25.69
CA SER A 342 -3.51 -14.48 27.08
C SER A 342 -2.06 -14.21 27.45
N ALA A 343 -1.65 -12.94 27.47
CA ALA A 343 -0.35 -12.42 27.97
C ALA A 343 -0.06 -10.97 27.53
N ASN A 344 -1.02 -10.24 26.94
CA ASN A 344 -0.76 -8.92 26.34
C ASN A 344 -1.64 -7.84 26.98
N SER A 345 -1.21 -6.58 26.89
CA SER A 345 -2.04 -5.44 27.27
C SER A 345 -3.29 -5.35 26.40
N ILE A 346 -4.37 -4.81 26.97
CA ILE A 346 -5.62 -4.59 26.22
C ILE A 346 -5.41 -3.67 25.03
N LEU A 347 -4.51 -2.68 25.11
CA LEU A 347 -4.15 -1.82 23.99
C LEU A 347 -3.44 -2.58 22.87
N THR A 348 -2.59 -3.55 23.20
CA THR A 348 -1.90 -4.38 22.20
C THR A 348 -2.93 -5.21 21.43
N VAL A 349 -3.88 -5.80 22.15
CA VAL A 349 -5.00 -6.54 21.58
C VAL A 349 -5.86 -5.65 20.69
N ASP A 350 -6.24 -4.46 21.16
CA ASP A 350 -7.06 -3.50 20.39
C ASP A 350 -6.35 -3.02 19.12
N ASN A 351 -5.05 -2.72 19.18
CA ASN A 351 -4.26 -2.37 18.00
C ASN A 351 -4.26 -3.49 16.96
N LYS A 352 -4.13 -4.76 17.39
CA LYS A 352 -4.17 -5.92 16.50
C LYS A 352 -5.55 -6.13 15.88
N VAL A 353 -6.62 -5.94 16.66
CA VAL A 353 -8.01 -5.96 16.17
C VAL A 353 -8.24 -4.85 15.14
N SER A 354 -7.79 -3.63 15.41
CA SER A 354 -7.88 -2.49 14.48
C SER A 354 -7.14 -2.77 13.17
N TRP A 355 -5.95 -3.37 13.24
CA TRP A 355 -5.17 -3.75 12.08
C TRP A 355 -5.88 -4.82 11.22
N TYR A 356 -6.35 -5.91 11.81
CA TYR A 356 -7.11 -6.93 11.06
C TYR A 356 -8.42 -6.38 10.48
N THR A 357 -9.09 -5.48 11.19
CA THR A 357 -10.28 -4.78 10.68
C THR A 357 -9.93 -3.95 9.44
N THR A 358 -8.76 -3.31 9.43
CA THR A 358 -8.24 -2.58 8.27
C THR A 358 -7.98 -3.51 7.08
N ILE A 359 -7.43 -4.71 7.30
CA ILE A 359 -7.27 -5.72 6.24
C ILE A 359 -8.63 -6.09 5.63
N LEU A 360 -9.66 -6.31 6.45
CA LEU A 360 -11.01 -6.62 5.97
C LEU A 360 -11.62 -5.49 5.12
N LYS A 361 -11.37 -4.22 5.50
CA LYS A 361 -11.76 -3.05 4.71
C LYS A 361 -11.07 -3.05 3.34
N TYR A 362 -9.76 -3.33 3.28
CA TYR A 362 -9.03 -3.44 2.00
C TYR A 362 -9.50 -4.61 1.14
N VAL A 363 -9.77 -5.78 1.72
CA VAL A 363 -10.32 -6.93 0.99
C VAL A 363 -11.66 -6.54 0.34
N SER A 364 -12.51 -5.83 1.07
CA SER A 364 -13.80 -5.37 0.58
C SER A 364 -13.65 -4.35 -0.55
N PHE A 365 -12.74 -3.39 -0.38
CA PHE A 365 -12.39 -2.42 -1.41
C PHE A 365 -11.89 -3.08 -2.70
N TYR A 366 -10.95 -4.03 -2.62
CA TYR A 366 -10.43 -4.70 -3.83
C TYR A 366 -11.44 -5.64 -4.48
N LYS A 367 -12.35 -6.27 -3.71
CA LYS A 367 -13.48 -7.00 -4.30
C LYS A 367 -14.41 -6.06 -5.08
N LEU A 368 -14.69 -4.88 -4.53
CA LEU A 368 -15.47 -3.85 -5.23
C LEU A 368 -14.73 -3.37 -6.49
N TRP A 369 -13.43 -3.12 -6.39
CA TRP A 369 -12.64 -2.65 -7.53
C TRP A 369 -12.59 -3.69 -8.66
N ASP A 370 -12.43 -4.97 -8.32
CA ASP A 370 -12.53 -6.09 -9.28
C ASP A 370 -13.92 -6.08 -9.96
N TYR A 371 -14.99 -5.93 -9.18
CA TYR A 371 -16.36 -5.83 -9.73
C TYR A 371 -16.51 -4.65 -10.69
N VAL A 372 -16.00 -3.47 -10.32
CA VAL A 372 -16.03 -2.25 -11.16
C VAL A 372 -15.27 -2.46 -12.47
N LEU A 373 -14.07 -3.05 -12.44
CA LEU A 373 -13.29 -3.36 -13.64
C LEU A 373 -14.02 -4.35 -14.57
N LEU A 374 -14.81 -5.24 -13.99
CA LEU A 374 -15.45 -6.37 -14.68
C LEU A 374 -16.84 -6.04 -15.25
N LYS A 375 -17.64 -5.28 -14.51
CA LYS A 375 -19.05 -4.98 -14.80
C LYS A 375 -19.32 -3.51 -15.09
N GLY A 376 -18.36 -2.62 -14.81
CA GLY A 376 -18.59 -1.18 -14.76
C GLY A 376 -19.30 -0.77 -13.46
N ILE A 377 -19.54 0.53 -13.30
CA ILE A 377 -20.19 1.06 -12.10
C ILE A 377 -21.71 1.04 -12.31
N THR A 378 -22.41 0.15 -11.61
CA THR A 378 -23.88 0.04 -11.62
C THR A 378 -24.50 0.65 -10.36
N HIS A 379 -25.82 0.88 -10.38
CA HIS A 379 -26.58 1.39 -9.21
C HIS A 379 -26.46 0.52 -7.94
N GLU A 380 -26.01 -0.73 -8.05
CA GLU A 380 -25.69 -1.62 -6.92
C GLU A 380 -24.46 -1.19 -6.10
N TYR A 381 -23.70 -0.19 -6.58
CA TYR A 381 -22.52 0.42 -5.94
C TYR A 381 -22.69 0.76 -4.44
N LYS A 382 -23.91 1.04 -3.97
CA LYS A 382 -24.17 1.46 -2.58
C LYS A 382 -24.60 0.35 -1.63
N ARG A 383 -25.09 -0.80 -2.11
CA ARG A 383 -25.80 -1.77 -1.24
C ARG A 383 -24.88 -2.76 -0.52
N ASN A 384 -23.67 -2.99 -1.05
CA ASN A 384 -22.78 -4.07 -0.61
C ASN A 384 -21.41 -3.60 -0.07
N CYS A 385 -21.18 -2.29 0.05
CA CYS A 385 -19.87 -1.76 0.44
C CYS A 385 -19.75 -1.62 1.96
N LEU A 386 -18.81 -2.37 2.55
CA LEU A 386 -18.21 -2.03 3.83
C LEU A 386 -17.52 -0.65 3.73
N GLU A 387 -17.30 0.03 4.85
CA GLU A 387 -16.53 1.29 4.91
C GLU A 387 -15.22 1.18 4.11
N ILE A 388 -15.07 2.02 3.09
CA ILE A 388 -13.84 2.12 2.30
C ILE A 388 -12.73 2.63 3.23
N PRO A 389 -11.54 1.99 3.24
CA PRO A 389 -10.51 2.28 4.23
C PRO A 389 -9.94 3.71 4.15
N GLN A 390 -9.97 4.33 2.97
CA GLN A 390 -9.43 5.67 2.74
C GLN A 390 -10.47 6.58 2.10
N LYS A 391 -10.57 7.81 2.61
CA LYS A 391 -11.56 8.81 2.17
C LYS A 391 -11.36 9.23 0.72
N ASP A 392 -10.11 9.38 0.29
CA ASP A 392 -9.77 9.76 -1.09
C ASP A 392 -10.16 8.68 -2.10
N HIS A 393 -9.96 7.40 -1.79
CA HIS A 393 -10.47 6.29 -2.60
C HIS A 393 -11.99 6.28 -2.74
N GLN A 394 -12.71 6.59 -1.65
CA GLN A 394 -14.17 6.69 -1.70
C GLN A 394 -14.62 7.83 -2.62
N LEU A 395 -14.06 9.02 -2.44
CA LEU A 395 -14.37 10.19 -3.28
C LEU A 395 -14.04 9.90 -4.74
N PHE A 396 -12.89 9.29 -5.02
CA PHE A 396 -12.50 8.95 -6.38
C PHE A 396 -13.47 7.96 -7.03
N LEU A 397 -13.88 6.90 -6.33
CA LEU A 397 -14.88 5.94 -6.83
C LEU A 397 -16.24 6.59 -7.13
N GLU A 398 -16.68 7.53 -6.28
CA GLU A 398 -17.90 8.30 -6.50
C GLU A 398 -17.81 9.14 -7.79
N LEU A 399 -16.65 9.76 -8.04
CA LEU A 399 -16.40 10.53 -9.27
C LEU A 399 -16.37 9.65 -10.53
N ILE A 400 -15.73 8.48 -10.49
CA ILE A 400 -15.75 7.53 -11.63
C ILE A 400 -17.21 7.09 -11.88
N GLY A 401 -17.98 6.83 -10.82
CA GLY A 401 -19.39 6.46 -10.93
C GLY A 401 -20.22 7.55 -11.61
N ARG A 402 -19.99 8.81 -11.22
CA ARG A 402 -20.62 9.97 -11.85
C ARG A 402 -20.17 10.13 -13.31
N GLN A 403 -18.90 9.93 -13.63
CA GLN A 403 -18.39 9.96 -15.00
C GLN A 403 -19.07 8.91 -15.89
N SER A 404 -19.17 7.67 -15.41
CA SER A 404 -19.81 6.58 -16.15
C SER A 404 -21.28 6.90 -16.49
N LYS A 405 -22.00 7.55 -15.57
CA LYS A 405 -23.38 7.98 -15.81
C LYS A 405 -23.46 9.15 -16.80
N LEU A 406 -22.70 10.22 -16.55
CA LEU A 406 -22.76 11.45 -17.34
C LEU A 406 -22.26 11.27 -18.77
N THR A 407 -21.32 10.36 -19.02
CA THR A 407 -20.87 10.05 -20.39
C THR A 407 -21.96 9.42 -21.26
N SER A 408 -22.99 8.82 -20.65
CA SER A 408 -24.11 8.21 -21.37
C SER A 408 -25.33 9.13 -21.47
N THR A 409 -25.61 9.93 -20.45
CA THR A 409 -26.87 10.70 -20.34
C THR A 409 -26.68 12.18 -20.01
N GLY A 410 -25.45 12.62 -19.72
CA GLY A 410 -25.17 13.95 -19.18
C GLY A 410 -24.97 15.02 -20.24
N GLY A 411 -25.27 16.26 -19.85
CA GLY A 411 -24.99 17.45 -20.66
C GLY A 411 -23.52 17.91 -20.56
N SER A 412 -23.10 18.80 -21.47
CA SER A 412 -21.76 19.39 -21.46
C SER A 412 -21.45 20.15 -20.17
N GLU A 413 -22.44 20.82 -19.57
CA GLU A 413 -22.29 21.57 -18.32
C GLU A 413 -22.00 20.64 -17.13
N GLU A 414 -22.70 19.51 -17.03
CA GLU A 414 -22.48 18.53 -15.96
C GLU A 414 -21.10 17.87 -16.07
N LEU A 415 -20.63 17.62 -17.30
CA LEU A 415 -19.28 17.14 -17.56
C LEU A 415 -18.23 18.20 -17.17
N GLN A 416 -18.50 19.49 -17.41
CA GLN A 416 -17.62 20.57 -16.96
C GLN A 416 -17.55 20.64 -15.42
N GLN A 417 -18.67 20.55 -14.71
CA GLN A 417 -18.67 20.48 -13.24
C GLN A 417 -17.89 19.25 -12.72
N LEU A 418 -18.02 18.10 -13.38
CA LEU A 418 -17.26 16.90 -13.01
C LEU A 418 -15.75 17.11 -13.15
N THR A 419 -15.29 17.83 -14.17
CA THR A 419 -13.86 18.15 -14.33
C THR A 419 -13.32 19.01 -13.19
N GLU A 420 -14.13 19.92 -12.63
CA GLU A 420 -13.76 20.73 -11.46
C GLU A 420 -13.62 19.87 -10.20
N GLN A 421 -14.53 18.92 -9.99
CA GLN A 421 -14.45 17.99 -8.85
C GLN A 421 -13.21 17.09 -8.89
N TYR A 422 -12.81 16.64 -10.09
CA TYR A 422 -11.55 15.91 -10.25
C TYR A 422 -10.32 16.77 -9.93
N THR A 423 -10.32 18.05 -10.35
CA THR A 423 -9.22 18.96 -10.02
C THR A 423 -9.17 19.31 -8.53
N ASP A 424 -10.33 19.46 -7.88
CA ASP A 424 -10.41 19.73 -6.44
C ASP A 424 -9.84 18.56 -5.64
N LEU A 425 -10.22 17.32 -6.00
CA LEU A 425 -9.67 16.12 -5.36
C LEU A 425 -8.16 16.02 -5.59
N ALA A 426 -7.67 16.32 -6.79
CA ALA A 426 -6.25 16.29 -7.09
C ALA A 426 -5.44 17.39 -6.38
N GLY A 427 -6.07 18.53 -6.08
CA GLY A 427 -5.47 19.69 -5.42
C GLY A 427 -5.25 19.52 -3.91
N ASP A 428 -5.97 18.61 -3.25
CA ASP A 428 -5.84 18.37 -1.81
C ASP A 428 -4.47 17.75 -1.47
N SER A 429 -3.74 18.34 -0.52
CA SER A 429 -2.41 17.89 -0.11
C SER A 429 -2.41 16.51 0.58
N SER A 430 -3.55 16.10 1.15
CA SER A 430 -3.71 14.83 1.86
C SER A 430 -3.94 13.63 0.94
N VAL A 431 -4.30 13.86 -0.33
CA VAL A 431 -4.64 12.81 -1.29
C VAL A 431 -3.38 12.14 -1.84
N HIS A 432 -3.43 10.81 -1.97
CA HIS A 432 -2.32 10.03 -2.49
C HIS A 432 -2.03 10.33 -3.97
N TYR A 433 -0.74 10.32 -4.36
CA TYR A 433 -0.29 10.64 -5.72
C TYR A 433 -0.98 9.81 -6.82
N GLU A 434 -1.25 8.53 -6.56
CA GLU A 434 -1.94 7.65 -7.50
C GLU A 434 -3.38 8.12 -7.78
N VAL A 435 -4.10 8.54 -6.74
CA VAL A 435 -5.45 9.10 -6.86
C VAL A 435 -5.43 10.46 -7.54
N LYS A 436 -4.43 11.30 -7.24
CA LYS A 436 -4.23 12.60 -7.92
C LYS A 436 -4.06 12.42 -9.42
N LEU A 437 -3.10 11.57 -9.82
CA LEU A 437 -2.84 11.32 -11.24
C LEU A 437 -4.03 10.67 -11.94
N SER A 438 -4.70 9.72 -11.30
CA SER A 438 -5.90 9.09 -11.86
C SER A 438 -7.03 10.11 -12.06
N SER A 439 -7.22 11.01 -11.10
CA SER A 439 -8.23 12.09 -11.17
C SER A 439 -7.90 13.08 -12.29
N LEU A 440 -6.64 13.50 -12.41
CA LEU A 440 -6.20 14.41 -13.47
C LEU A 440 -6.27 13.78 -14.86
N LEU A 441 -5.93 12.48 -15.00
CA LEU A 441 -6.07 11.76 -16.27
C LEU A 441 -7.54 11.66 -16.69
N ASN A 442 -8.45 11.31 -15.76
CA ASN A 442 -9.88 11.28 -16.04
C ASN A 442 -10.42 12.68 -16.43
N CYS A 443 -9.96 13.73 -15.74
CA CYS A 443 -10.27 15.11 -16.09
C CYS A 443 -9.79 15.47 -17.50
N TYR A 444 -8.54 15.16 -17.83
CA TYR A 444 -7.96 15.40 -19.15
C TYR A 444 -8.70 14.65 -20.26
N ILE A 445 -9.09 13.39 -20.02
CA ILE A 445 -9.87 12.59 -20.97
C ILE A 445 -11.22 13.26 -21.26
N ILE A 446 -11.92 13.76 -20.24
CA ILE A 446 -13.20 14.47 -20.44
C ILE A 446 -12.98 15.75 -21.25
N LEU A 447 -12.01 16.58 -20.85
CA LEU A 447 -11.73 17.86 -21.52
C LEU A 447 -11.33 17.68 -22.98
N SER A 448 -10.43 16.73 -23.27
CA SER A 448 -10.00 16.41 -24.64
C SER A 448 -11.13 15.82 -25.49
N SER A 449 -12.06 15.07 -24.88
CA SER A 449 -13.27 14.59 -25.55
C SER A 449 -14.21 15.75 -25.92
N LEU A 450 -14.38 16.74 -25.04
CA LEU A 450 -15.16 17.95 -25.34
C LEU A 450 -14.52 18.78 -26.47
N VAL A 451 -13.19 18.88 -26.50
CA VAL A 451 -12.46 19.51 -27.62
C VAL A 451 -12.70 18.75 -28.92
N SER A 452 -12.61 17.42 -28.91
CA SER A 452 -12.91 16.60 -30.09
C SER A 452 -14.34 16.82 -30.60
N ALA A 453 -15.31 17.02 -29.70
CA ALA A 453 -16.70 17.29 -30.03
C ALA A 453 -16.99 18.76 -30.40
N ASP A 454 -15.97 19.62 -30.43
CA ASP A 454 -16.07 21.07 -30.70
C ASP A 454 -16.94 21.84 -29.68
N ILE A 455 -16.99 21.37 -28.43
CA ILE A 455 -17.73 22.01 -27.33
C ILE A 455 -16.78 22.91 -26.54
N ASP A 456 -17.07 24.22 -26.47
CA ASP A 456 -16.25 25.23 -25.76
C ASP A 456 -14.75 25.09 -26.06
N LYS A 457 -14.40 24.82 -27.33
CA LYS A 457 -13.09 24.35 -27.75
C LYS A 457 -11.92 25.17 -27.19
N ALA A 458 -11.94 26.50 -27.35
CA ALA A 458 -10.85 27.36 -26.88
C ALA A 458 -10.65 27.30 -25.35
N LYS A 459 -11.75 27.30 -24.59
CA LYS A 459 -11.75 27.18 -23.12
C LYS A 459 -11.17 25.82 -22.71
N ASN A 460 -11.64 24.75 -23.33
CA ASN A 460 -11.22 23.40 -22.98
C ASN A 460 -9.77 23.09 -23.40
N ILE A 461 -9.26 23.66 -24.50
CA ILE A 461 -7.82 23.58 -24.87
C ILE A 461 -6.95 24.20 -23.77
N SER A 462 -7.30 25.40 -23.29
CA SER A 462 -6.57 26.07 -22.21
C SER A 462 -6.53 25.21 -20.93
N ARG A 463 -7.68 24.63 -20.56
CA ARG A 463 -7.78 23.72 -19.40
C ARG A 463 -6.99 22.43 -19.59
N CYS A 464 -7.01 21.83 -20.79
CA CYS A 464 -6.18 20.66 -21.11
C CYS A 464 -4.69 20.93 -20.84
N ASN A 465 -4.18 22.09 -21.24
CA ASN A 465 -2.77 22.45 -21.03
C ASN A 465 -2.44 22.56 -19.53
N VAL A 466 -3.30 23.19 -18.73
CA VAL A 466 -3.13 23.30 -17.27
C VAL A 466 -3.10 21.93 -16.63
N VAL A 467 -4.09 21.09 -16.92
CA VAL A 467 -4.19 19.73 -16.36
C VAL A 467 -3.01 18.87 -16.79
N TRP A 468 -2.57 18.97 -18.05
CA TRP A 468 -1.42 18.22 -18.57
C TRP A 468 -0.12 18.60 -17.87
N MET A 469 0.13 19.89 -17.63
CA MET A 469 1.29 20.34 -16.86
C MET A 469 1.27 19.80 -15.42
N SER A 470 0.10 19.74 -14.79
CA SER A 470 -0.04 19.12 -13.46
C SER A 470 0.25 17.62 -13.49
N ILE A 471 -0.23 16.89 -14.51
CA ILE A 471 0.09 15.46 -14.71
C ILE A 471 1.60 15.26 -14.82
N GLN A 472 2.28 16.01 -15.69
CA GLN A 472 3.73 15.89 -15.89
C GLN A 472 4.51 16.20 -14.61
N SER A 473 4.19 17.32 -13.96
CA SER A 473 4.85 17.73 -12.72
C SER A 473 4.75 16.68 -11.62
N ILE A 474 3.58 16.05 -11.44
CA ILE A 474 3.41 14.99 -10.45
C ILE A 474 4.14 13.71 -10.90
N PHE A 475 3.97 13.32 -12.16
CA PHE A 475 4.52 12.08 -12.70
C PHE A 475 6.06 12.05 -12.63
N ASP A 476 6.73 13.13 -13.02
CA ASP A 476 8.20 13.22 -13.04
C ASP A 476 8.84 13.11 -11.64
N ASN A 477 8.08 13.48 -10.61
CA ASN A 477 8.51 13.53 -9.21
C ASN A 477 8.08 12.31 -8.37
N CYS A 478 7.43 11.31 -8.96
CA CYS A 478 6.96 10.11 -8.28
C CYS A 478 7.52 8.82 -8.89
N ASP A 479 7.41 7.71 -8.16
CA ASP A 479 7.88 6.38 -8.59
C ASP A 479 7.08 5.80 -9.76
N LEU A 480 5.88 6.32 -10.05
CA LEU A 480 5.04 5.85 -11.15
C LEU A 480 5.68 6.08 -12.53
N ARG A 481 6.67 6.97 -12.63
CA ARG A 481 7.48 7.13 -13.86
C ARG A 481 8.26 5.89 -14.25
N ASP A 482 8.52 4.99 -13.29
CA ASP A 482 9.22 3.73 -13.53
C ASP A 482 8.22 2.58 -13.81
N ASN A 483 6.91 2.85 -13.69
CA ASN A 483 5.85 1.90 -13.98
C ASN A 483 5.47 1.94 -15.48
N SER A 484 5.69 0.82 -16.17
CA SER A 484 5.42 0.66 -17.60
C SER A 484 3.94 0.87 -17.97
N LEU A 485 3.01 0.48 -17.09
CA LEU A 485 1.56 0.61 -17.30
C LEU A 485 1.15 2.09 -17.29
N TRP A 486 1.68 2.87 -16.35
CA TRP A 486 1.43 4.30 -16.28
C TRP A 486 2.03 5.06 -17.46
N ASN A 487 3.28 4.75 -17.80
CA ASN A 487 3.95 5.34 -18.97
C ASN A 487 3.14 5.14 -20.26
N VAL A 488 2.75 3.91 -20.57
CA VAL A 488 1.99 3.64 -21.80
C VAL A 488 0.60 4.29 -21.75
N THR A 489 -0.03 4.37 -20.57
CA THR A 489 -1.34 5.02 -20.42
C THR A 489 -1.27 6.51 -20.73
N ILE A 490 -0.28 7.21 -20.16
CA ILE A 490 -0.04 8.63 -20.44
C ILE A 490 0.28 8.86 -21.92
N LEU A 491 1.10 8.00 -22.52
CA LEU A 491 1.42 8.07 -23.96
C LEU A 491 0.16 7.89 -24.83
N MET A 492 -0.68 6.90 -24.53
CA MET A 492 -1.92 6.69 -25.27
C MET A 492 -2.87 7.87 -25.15
N VAL A 493 -3.08 8.40 -23.94
CA VAL A 493 -3.95 9.56 -23.72
C VAL A 493 -3.45 10.77 -24.52
N TRP A 494 -2.13 10.99 -24.55
CA TRP A 494 -1.53 12.04 -25.37
C TRP A 494 -1.76 11.80 -26.87
N ILE A 495 -1.48 10.59 -27.38
CA ILE A 495 -1.66 10.28 -28.81
C ILE A 495 -3.13 10.44 -29.23
N ILE A 496 -4.08 9.98 -28.42
CA ILE A 496 -5.51 10.09 -28.71
C ILE A 496 -5.94 11.56 -28.85
N SER A 497 -5.37 12.47 -28.05
CA SER A 497 -5.74 13.88 -28.07
C SER A 497 -4.99 14.74 -29.11
N HIS A 498 -3.96 14.21 -29.77
CA HIS A 498 -3.09 14.99 -30.69
C HIS A 498 -3.06 14.48 -32.13
N PHE A 499 -3.70 13.35 -32.45
CA PHE A 499 -3.71 12.79 -33.80
C PHE A 499 -5.10 12.45 -34.31
N GLU A 500 -5.33 12.76 -35.58
CA GLU A 500 -6.40 12.12 -36.34
C GLU A 500 -6.03 10.66 -36.64
N PRO A 501 -7.01 9.73 -36.72
CA PRO A 501 -8.45 9.96 -36.56
C PRO A 501 -8.95 9.74 -35.11
N PHE A 502 -8.08 9.78 -34.10
CA PHE A 502 -8.47 9.49 -32.72
C PHE A 502 -9.24 10.64 -32.08
N THR A 503 -8.92 11.86 -32.46
CA THR A 503 -9.68 13.08 -32.17
C THR A 503 -9.99 13.80 -33.49
N ALA A 504 -11.16 14.45 -33.57
CA ALA A 504 -11.51 15.28 -34.72
C ALA A 504 -10.86 16.68 -34.66
N ASN A 505 -10.39 17.08 -33.48
CA ASN A 505 -9.78 18.38 -33.23
C ASN A 505 -8.48 18.17 -32.45
N PRO A 506 -7.36 17.85 -33.13
CA PRO A 506 -6.09 17.57 -32.46
C PRO A 506 -5.57 18.80 -31.71
N LEU A 507 -5.06 18.56 -30.51
CA LEU A 507 -4.39 19.60 -29.73
C LEU A 507 -3.07 20.02 -30.40
N PRO A 508 -2.68 21.30 -30.33
CA PRO A 508 -1.42 21.77 -30.89
C PRO A 508 -0.22 21.16 -30.17
N SER A 509 0.78 20.71 -30.93
CA SER A 509 2.08 20.25 -30.42
C SER A 509 3.15 20.41 -31.50
N THR A 510 4.43 20.36 -31.10
CA THR A 510 5.54 20.43 -32.07
C THR A 510 5.76 19.08 -32.77
N ASP A 511 6.43 19.09 -33.93
CA ASP A 511 6.77 17.86 -34.65
C ASP A 511 7.83 17.01 -33.90
N GLU A 512 8.69 17.66 -33.12
CA GLU A 512 9.65 16.99 -32.24
C GLU A 512 8.95 16.22 -31.12
N GLU A 513 7.96 16.85 -30.47
CA GLU A 513 7.13 16.21 -29.45
C GLU A 513 6.39 15.01 -30.02
N LYS A 514 5.75 15.18 -31.19
CA LYS A 514 5.06 14.10 -31.91
C LYS A 514 5.99 12.93 -32.19
N SER A 515 7.16 13.20 -32.77
CA SER A 515 8.14 12.17 -33.13
C SER A 515 8.63 11.41 -31.90
N SER A 516 8.96 12.11 -30.82
CA SER A 516 9.40 11.53 -29.55
C SER A 516 8.34 10.60 -28.93
N LYS A 517 7.09 11.06 -28.86
CA LYS A 517 5.97 10.29 -28.28
C LYS A 517 5.61 9.09 -29.14
N LEU A 518 5.64 9.21 -30.48
CA LEU A 518 5.38 8.11 -31.40
C LEU A 518 6.45 7.02 -31.31
N GLU A 519 7.74 7.38 -31.24
CA GLU A 519 8.82 6.39 -31.12
C GLU A 519 8.75 5.64 -29.79
N ALA A 520 8.49 6.35 -28.68
CA ALA A 520 8.28 5.73 -27.38
C ALA A 520 7.08 4.75 -27.40
N PHE A 521 5.96 5.15 -27.99
CA PHE A 521 4.76 4.32 -28.10
C PHE A 521 4.95 3.12 -29.04
N LYS A 522 5.69 3.28 -30.12
CA LYS A 522 6.07 2.19 -31.04
C LYS A 522 6.83 1.08 -30.30
N GLY A 523 7.75 1.44 -29.40
CA GLY A 523 8.43 0.51 -28.51
C GLY A 523 7.45 -0.33 -27.68
N TYR A 524 6.48 0.31 -27.01
CA TYR A 524 5.45 -0.41 -26.25
C TYR A 524 4.58 -1.30 -27.14
N TYR A 525 4.12 -0.80 -28.29
CA TYR A 525 3.28 -1.56 -29.21
C TYR A 525 3.99 -2.83 -29.71
N GLN A 526 5.24 -2.71 -30.17
CA GLN A 526 6.00 -3.87 -30.69
C GLN A 526 6.20 -4.98 -29.64
N ASN A 527 6.38 -4.61 -28.37
CA ASN A 527 6.57 -5.55 -27.26
C ASN A 527 5.27 -6.16 -26.71
N ASN A 528 4.11 -5.57 -27.03
CA ASN A 528 2.82 -5.95 -26.48
C ASN A 528 1.75 -6.20 -27.55
N LYS A 529 2.12 -6.28 -28.83
CA LYS A 529 1.16 -6.64 -29.87
C LYS A 529 0.73 -8.09 -29.71
N TYR A 530 -0.52 -8.38 -30.03
CA TYR A 530 -1.12 -9.69 -29.75
C TYR A 530 -0.33 -10.90 -30.30
N ASN A 531 0.29 -10.77 -31.47
CA ASN A 531 1.06 -11.85 -32.10
C ASN A 531 2.40 -12.15 -31.40
N VAL A 532 2.89 -11.21 -30.58
CA VAL A 532 4.10 -11.37 -29.75
C VAL A 532 3.73 -11.91 -28.37
N ILE A 533 2.58 -11.51 -27.82
CA ILE A 533 2.08 -11.98 -26.51
C ILE A 533 1.93 -13.52 -26.46
N ASP A 534 1.63 -14.15 -27.59
CA ASP A 534 1.42 -15.60 -27.70
C ASP A 534 2.72 -16.39 -27.93
N LYS A 535 3.83 -15.72 -28.31
CA LYS A 535 5.14 -16.35 -28.47
C LYS A 535 5.90 -16.23 -27.15
N LYS A 536 6.12 -17.36 -26.47
CA LYS A 536 7.05 -17.41 -25.33
C LYS A 536 8.47 -17.21 -25.87
N ASP A 537 9.13 -16.20 -25.33
CA ASP A 537 10.57 -15.92 -25.42
C ASP A 537 11.13 -15.50 -26.78
N ALA A 538 11.52 -14.22 -26.87
CA ALA A 538 12.65 -13.77 -27.67
C ALA A 538 13.11 -12.39 -27.15
N GLY A 539 14.20 -12.34 -26.37
CA GLY A 539 15.10 -11.18 -26.23
C GLY A 539 14.54 -9.77 -26.03
N MET A 540 13.33 -9.60 -25.49
CA MET A 540 12.67 -8.29 -25.37
C MET A 540 13.10 -7.54 -24.12
N HIS A 541 13.27 -6.22 -24.23
CA HIS A 541 13.53 -5.35 -23.09
C HIS A 541 12.38 -5.48 -22.07
N ASN A 542 12.64 -6.13 -20.94
CA ASN A 542 11.65 -6.41 -19.89
C ASN A 542 10.87 -5.15 -19.43
N ASN A 543 11.48 -3.97 -19.55
CA ASN A 543 10.92 -2.70 -19.08
C ASN A 543 9.74 -2.18 -19.93
N LEU A 544 9.57 -2.66 -21.16
CA LEU A 544 8.48 -2.22 -22.05
C LEU A 544 7.29 -3.18 -22.06
N LYS A 545 7.39 -4.31 -21.36
CA LYS A 545 6.29 -5.29 -21.28
C LYS A 545 5.29 -4.86 -20.22
N VAL A 546 4.02 -4.83 -20.61
CA VAL A 546 2.95 -4.33 -19.75
C VAL A 546 2.06 -5.48 -19.28
N LYS A 547 1.58 -5.40 -18.04
CA LYS A 547 0.62 -6.33 -17.46
C LYS A 547 -0.65 -6.40 -18.30
N ARG A 548 -1.29 -7.57 -18.35
CA ARG A 548 -2.43 -7.85 -19.23
C ARG A 548 -3.75 -7.25 -18.72
N GLY A 549 -3.87 -5.93 -18.73
CA GLY A 549 -5.15 -5.23 -18.54
C GLY A 549 -5.99 -5.25 -19.83
N LEU A 550 -7.27 -5.60 -19.74
CA LEU A 550 -8.13 -5.77 -20.91
C LEU A 550 -8.24 -4.51 -21.77
N LEU A 551 -8.72 -3.42 -21.16
CA LEU A 551 -8.92 -2.13 -21.82
C LEU A 551 -7.61 -1.59 -22.41
N LEU A 552 -6.55 -1.65 -21.60
CA LEU A 552 -5.22 -1.19 -21.97
C LEU A 552 -4.70 -1.89 -23.24
N HIS A 553 -4.75 -3.22 -23.29
CA HIS A 553 -4.27 -3.98 -24.45
C HIS A 553 -5.15 -3.78 -25.69
N VAL A 554 -6.47 -3.61 -25.53
CA VAL A 554 -7.36 -3.26 -26.64
C VAL A 554 -6.98 -1.90 -27.24
N LEU A 555 -6.79 -0.87 -26.41
CA LEU A 555 -6.42 0.47 -26.87
C LEU A 555 -4.99 0.51 -27.45
N LEU A 556 -4.03 -0.12 -26.79
CA LEU A 556 -2.64 -0.20 -27.25
C LEU A 556 -2.54 -0.82 -28.65
N ASN A 557 -3.23 -1.93 -28.87
CA ASN A 557 -3.22 -2.60 -30.16
C ASN A 557 -4.05 -1.85 -31.21
N TYR A 558 -5.14 -1.20 -30.83
CA TYR A 558 -5.90 -0.33 -31.73
C TYR A 558 -5.06 0.84 -32.25
N ILE A 559 -4.49 1.63 -31.33
CA ILE A 559 -3.73 2.83 -31.64
C ILE A 559 -2.46 2.44 -32.40
N GLY A 560 -1.72 1.43 -31.92
CA GLY A 560 -0.48 0.99 -32.55
C GLY A 560 -0.69 0.44 -33.95
N ALA A 561 -1.73 -0.36 -34.18
CA ALA A 561 -2.03 -0.85 -35.53
C ALA A 561 -2.45 0.26 -36.49
N ARG A 562 -3.23 1.24 -36.02
CA ARG A 562 -3.64 2.40 -36.83
C ARG A 562 -2.48 3.31 -37.22
N LEU A 563 -1.43 3.38 -36.40
CA LEU A 563 -0.28 4.25 -36.64
C LEU A 563 0.86 3.56 -37.39
N PHE A 564 1.11 2.27 -37.12
CA PHE A 564 2.37 1.64 -37.51
C PHE A 564 2.21 0.42 -38.43
N GLU A 565 1.04 -0.20 -38.52
CA GLU A 565 0.85 -1.37 -39.37
C GLU A 565 0.43 -0.95 -40.79
N GLN A 566 1.10 -1.53 -41.78
CA GLN A 566 0.84 -1.27 -43.20
C GLN A 566 0.21 -2.48 -43.90
N ASP A 567 0.46 -3.69 -43.39
CA ASP A 567 -0.13 -4.91 -43.93
C ASP A 567 -1.61 -5.05 -43.55
N LEU A 568 -2.48 -5.11 -44.56
CA LEU A 568 -3.92 -5.22 -44.38
C LEU A 568 -4.32 -6.52 -43.67
N GLU A 569 -3.61 -7.61 -43.92
CA GLU A 569 -3.90 -8.89 -43.29
C GLU A 569 -3.62 -8.83 -41.79
N GLU A 570 -2.46 -8.30 -41.39
CA GLU A 570 -2.10 -8.09 -40.00
C GLU A 570 -3.06 -7.11 -39.28
N MET A 571 -3.40 -5.98 -39.92
CA MET A 571 -4.42 -5.04 -39.40
C MET A 571 -5.78 -5.73 -39.18
N THR A 572 -6.20 -6.58 -40.12
CA THR A 572 -7.45 -7.33 -40.02
C THR A 572 -7.43 -8.30 -38.82
N LYS A 573 -6.33 -9.05 -38.63
CA LYS A 573 -6.18 -9.95 -37.48
C LYS A 573 -6.21 -9.21 -36.14
N ILE A 574 -5.51 -8.08 -36.06
CA ILE A 574 -5.46 -7.28 -34.82
C ILE A 574 -6.83 -6.69 -34.52
N SER A 575 -7.49 -6.07 -35.50
CA SER A 575 -8.82 -5.49 -35.32
C SER A 575 -9.88 -6.51 -34.89
N GLU A 576 -9.89 -7.69 -35.50
CA GLU A 576 -10.77 -8.80 -35.09
C GLU A 576 -10.52 -9.20 -33.63
N ARG A 577 -9.25 -9.28 -33.21
CA ARG A 577 -8.91 -9.62 -31.83
C ARG A 577 -9.32 -8.51 -30.86
N CYS A 578 -9.07 -7.24 -31.17
CA CYS A 578 -9.58 -6.11 -30.38
C CYS A 578 -11.10 -6.16 -30.22
N PHE A 579 -11.84 -6.39 -31.32
CA PHE A 579 -13.29 -6.46 -31.28
C PHE A 579 -13.84 -7.63 -30.46
N ARG A 580 -13.16 -8.78 -30.50
CA ARG A 580 -13.49 -9.94 -29.64
C ARG A 580 -13.16 -9.68 -28.17
N MET A 581 -11.98 -9.14 -27.88
CA MET A 581 -11.54 -8.86 -26.50
C MET A 581 -12.46 -7.85 -25.82
N ALA A 582 -12.91 -6.82 -26.55
CA ALA A 582 -13.89 -5.85 -26.06
C ALA A 582 -15.29 -6.43 -25.76
N ASN A 583 -15.55 -7.70 -26.10
CA ASN A 583 -16.79 -8.43 -25.81
C ASN A 583 -16.67 -9.44 -24.66
N ILE A 584 -15.51 -9.56 -24.00
CA ILE A 584 -15.37 -10.53 -22.90
C ILE A 584 -16.33 -10.12 -21.78
N SER A 585 -17.43 -10.86 -21.68
CA SER A 585 -18.47 -10.78 -20.66
C SER A 585 -18.34 -12.01 -19.76
N ILE A 586 -18.52 -11.80 -18.46
CA ILE A 586 -18.11 -12.72 -17.38
C ILE A 586 -19.11 -13.84 -17.10
N GLU A 587 -20.16 -14.00 -17.91
CA GLU A 587 -20.98 -15.24 -17.82
C GLU A 587 -20.10 -16.48 -17.97
N ASP A 588 -18.99 -16.36 -18.69
CA ASP A 588 -18.04 -17.43 -18.87
C ASP A 588 -17.17 -17.72 -17.62
N ALA A 589 -16.85 -16.72 -16.78
CA ALA A 589 -15.89 -16.90 -15.69
C ALA A 589 -16.52 -17.32 -14.35
N SER A 590 -17.86 -17.38 -14.27
CA SER A 590 -18.57 -17.86 -13.09
C SER A 590 -19.09 -19.30 -13.31
N TYR A 591 -18.75 -20.19 -12.38
CA TYR A 591 -19.31 -21.53 -12.15
C TYR A 591 -19.41 -22.50 -13.34
N SER A 592 -18.27 -23.04 -13.79
CA SER A 592 -18.22 -24.36 -14.43
C SER A 592 -17.61 -25.38 -13.45
N LYS A 593 -18.42 -26.36 -13.02
CA LYS A 593 -18.03 -27.55 -12.21
C LYS A 593 -17.06 -28.52 -12.93
N LYS A 594 -16.45 -28.15 -14.06
CA LYS A 594 -15.53 -29.05 -14.77
C LYS A 594 -14.07 -28.76 -14.43
N SER A 595 -13.54 -29.64 -13.58
CA SER A 595 -12.12 -29.93 -13.41
C SER A 595 -11.40 -29.98 -14.76
N SER A 596 -10.60 -28.95 -15.03
CA SER A 596 -9.56 -28.99 -16.05
C SER A 596 -8.23 -28.70 -15.36
N LYS A 597 -7.33 -29.70 -15.34
CA LYS A 597 -5.96 -29.60 -14.84
C LYS A 597 -5.29 -28.34 -15.44
N GLN A 598 -4.94 -27.39 -14.59
CA GLN A 598 -4.15 -26.20 -14.95
C GLN A 598 -2.64 -26.54 -14.99
N PRO A 599 -1.84 -25.78 -15.76
CA PRO A 599 -0.38 -25.92 -15.75
C PRO A 599 0.18 -25.39 -14.43
N ARG A 600 1.15 -26.13 -13.85
CA ARG A 600 1.89 -25.77 -12.64
C ARG A 600 2.60 -24.43 -12.83
N VAL A 601 2.00 -23.35 -12.34
CA VAL A 601 2.69 -22.08 -12.09
C VAL A 601 2.68 -21.87 -10.59
N GLY A 602 3.83 -22.12 -9.94
CA GLY A 602 4.26 -21.57 -8.65
C GLY A 602 3.31 -21.57 -7.43
N SER A 603 2.12 -22.16 -7.48
CA SER A 603 1.18 -22.08 -6.36
C SER A 603 1.72 -22.85 -5.16
N LEU A 604 1.80 -22.20 -4.00
CA LEU A 604 1.94 -22.87 -2.71
C LEU A 604 0.77 -23.85 -2.55
N ASN A 605 1.07 -25.15 -2.58
CA ASN A 605 0.08 -26.19 -2.29
C ASN A 605 -0.51 -25.92 -0.91
N THR A 606 -1.83 -25.74 -0.86
CA THR A 606 -2.61 -25.67 0.38
C THR A 606 -3.55 -26.85 0.37
N THR A 607 -3.07 -28.00 0.85
CA THR A 607 -3.97 -29.03 1.35
C THR A 607 -4.23 -28.73 2.83
N ASP A 608 -5.48 -28.98 3.21
CA ASP A 608 -6.07 -29.01 4.54
C ASP A 608 -6.94 -27.81 4.90
N ILE A 609 -8.12 -28.16 5.42
CA ILE A 609 -9.29 -27.40 5.88
C ILE A 609 -10.53 -27.61 4.98
N GLU A 610 -11.52 -28.22 5.63
CA GLU A 610 -12.71 -28.89 5.14
C GLU A 610 -13.76 -27.96 4.52
N LYS A 611 -14.58 -28.58 3.66
CA LYS A 611 -15.69 -27.96 2.93
C LYS A 611 -16.86 -27.67 3.88
N SER A 612 -17.40 -26.45 3.84
CA SER A 612 -18.78 -26.17 4.19
C SER A 612 -19.52 -25.62 2.97
N GLU A 613 -20.67 -26.24 2.68
CA GLU A 613 -21.58 -25.88 1.60
C GLU A 613 -22.42 -24.68 2.04
N ILE A 614 -22.49 -23.65 1.20
CA ILE A 614 -23.46 -22.56 1.32
C ILE A 614 -24.22 -22.50 -0.01
N ASP A 615 -25.52 -22.76 0.06
CA ASP A 615 -26.47 -22.64 -1.04
C ASP A 615 -26.70 -21.17 -1.40
N HIS A 616 -26.61 -20.85 -2.70
CA HIS A 616 -27.08 -19.58 -3.25
C HIS A 616 -27.92 -19.81 -4.52
N PRO A 617 -28.94 -18.95 -4.76
CA PRO A 617 -30.04 -19.24 -5.69
C PRO A 617 -29.68 -18.98 -7.15
N THR A 618 -30.36 -19.72 -8.00
CA THR A 618 -30.30 -19.76 -9.47
C THR A 618 -30.76 -18.49 -10.19
N ASN A 619 -30.05 -18.22 -11.29
CA ASN A 619 -30.50 -17.62 -12.56
C ASN A 619 -31.26 -16.28 -12.51
N MET A 620 -30.53 -15.20 -12.79
CA MET A 620 -31.04 -14.11 -13.62
C MET A 620 -30.03 -13.82 -14.74
N ASN A 621 -30.45 -14.10 -15.98
CA ASN A 621 -29.88 -13.46 -17.17
C ASN A 621 -30.31 -11.99 -17.18
N VAL A 622 -29.59 -11.18 -17.95
CA VAL A 622 -29.74 -9.73 -18.21
C VAL A 622 -28.84 -8.85 -17.31
N GLU A 623 -27.77 -8.30 -17.89
CA GLU A 623 -27.57 -6.84 -18.12
C GLU A 623 -26.14 -6.57 -18.60
N GLY A 624 -26.03 -5.78 -19.67
CA GLY A 624 -24.81 -5.57 -20.46
C GLY A 624 -23.70 -4.83 -19.71
N ASN A 625 -22.45 -5.09 -20.13
CA ASN A 625 -21.28 -4.31 -19.74
C ASN A 625 -21.44 -2.84 -20.21
N GLN A 626 -22.04 -1.99 -19.38
CA GLN A 626 -22.28 -0.58 -19.67
C GLN A 626 -20.99 0.26 -19.83
N GLY A 627 -19.82 -0.25 -19.41
CA GLY A 627 -18.56 0.51 -19.45
C GLY A 627 -17.73 0.42 -20.74
N ILE A 628 -17.90 -0.61 -21.59
CA ILE A 628 -17.00 -0.88 -22.74
C ILE A 628 -17.76 -0.91 -24.08
N TRP A 629 -19.08 -0.71 -24.08
CA TRP A 629 -19.88 -0.80 -25.32
C TRP A 629 -19.41 0.17 -26.41
N ALA A 630 -19.06 1.41 -26.06
CA ALA A 630 -18.59 2.42 -27.01
C ALA A 630 -17.23 2.03 -27.62
N ILE A 631 -16.32 1.53 -26.79
CA ILE A 631 -15.02 1.03 -27.24
C ILE A 631 -15.20 -0.17 -28.15
N ARG A 632 -16.07 -1.12 -27.77
CA ARG A 632 -16.41 -2.28 -28.60
C ARG A 632 -17.02 -1.87 -29.94
N TYR A 633 -17.88 -0.86 -29.94
CA TYR A 633 -18.47 -0.30 -31.15
C TYR A 633 -17.41 0.28 -32.08
N ILE A 634 -16.49 1.10 -31.55
CA ILE A 634 -15.36 1.66 -32.31
C ILE A 634 -14.46 0.55 -32.87
N MET A 635 -14.11 -0.46 -32.06
CA MET A 635 -13.32 -1.62 -32.53
C MET A 635 -14.02 -2.38 -33.65
N GLY A 636 -15.35 -2.50 -33.58
CA GLY A 636 -16.14 -3.16 -34.62
C GLY A 636 -16.24 -2.33 -35.90
N LEU A 637 -16.35 -1.00 -35.82
CA LEU A 637 -16.29 -0.11 -36.99
C LEU A 637 -14.94 -0.23 -37.70
N TRP A 638 -13.84 -0.22 -36.95
CA TRP A 638 -12.51 -0.41 -37.53
C TRP A 638 -12.36 -1.79 -38.20
N SER A 639 -12.83 -2.85 -37.54
CA SER A 639 -12.83 -4.20 -38.12
C SER A 639 -13.67 -4.29 -39.40
N LEU A 640 -14.84 -3.64 -39.41
CA LEU A 640 -15.72 -3.58 -40.58
C LEU A 640 -15.04 -2.93 -41.78
N MET A 641 -14.30 -1.83 -41.56
CA MET A 641 -13.54 -1.18 -42.62
C MET A 641 -12.44 -2.09 -43.16
N ASN A 642 -11.67 -2.75 -42.30
CA ASN A 642 -10.62 -3.68 -42.71
C ASN A 642 -11.20 -4.86 -43.52
N TYR A 643 -12.33 -5.43 -43.08
CA TYR A 643 -13.01 -6.50 -43.84
C TYR A 643 -13.55 -6.02 -45.18
N THR A 644 -14.02 -4.78 -45.27
CA THR A 644 -14.53 -4.19 -46.52
C THR A 644 -13.40 -3.99 -47.52
N VAL A 645 -12.29 -3.38 -47.09
CA VAL A 645 -11.09 -3.17 -47.93
C VAL A 645 -10.48 -4.52 -48.33
N GLY A 646 -10.45 -5.49 -47.41
CA GLY A 646 -9.99 -6.85 -47.68
C GLY A 646 -10.97 -7.74 -48.45
N MET A 647 -12.09 -7.19 -48.94
CA MET A 647 -13.13 -7.89 -49.71
C MET A 647 -13.70 -9.17 -49.03
N ARG A 648 -13.75 -9.17 -47.69
CA ARG A 648 -14.24 -10.28 -46.86
C ARG A 648 -15.74 -10.19 -46.60
N GLN A 649 -16.54 -10.47 -47.64
CA GLN A 649 -17.99 -10.22 -47.64
C GLN A 649 -18.76 -10.90 -46.49
N LYS A 650 -18.39 -12.12 -46.11
CA LYS A 650 -19.05 -12.87 -45.01
C LYS A 650 -18.85 -12.15 -43.67
N GLU A 651 -17.62 -11.73 -43.40
CA GLU A 651 -17.20 -11.04 -42.20
C GLU A 651 -17.82 -9.64 -42.10
N VAL A 652 -17.97 -8.93 -43.23
CA VAL A 652 -18.68 -7.64 -43.32
C VAL A 652 -20.13 -7.79 -42.85
N ILE A 653 -20.88 -8.76 -43.40
CA ILE A 653 -22.29 -9.00 -43.03
C ILE A 653 -22.41 -9.32 -41.55
N TYR A 654 -21.55 -10.22 -41.06
CA TYR A 654 -21.55 -10.63 -39.66
C TYR A 654 -21.24 -9.47 -38.71
N THR A 655 -20.24 -8.67 -39.03
CA THR A 655 -19.81 -7.53 -38.21
C THR A 655 -20.86 -6.43 -38.18
N ARG A 656 -21.49 -6.13 -39.32
CA ARG A 656 -22.61 -5.18 -39.41
C ARG A 656 -23.76 -5.59 -38.49
N ASN A 657 -24.16 -6.86 -38.52
CA ASN A 657 -25.20 -7.39 -37.63
C ASN A 657 -24.83 -7.27 -36.15
N LYS A 658 -23.56 -7.51 -35.79
CA LYS A 658 -23.07 -7.31 -34.42
C LYS A 658 -23.14 -5.85 -33.98
N LEU A 659 -22.72 -4.93 -34.83
CA LEU A 659 -22.75 -3.48 -34.55
C LEU A 659 -24.20 -3.00 -34.33
N SER A 660 -25.14 -3.44 -35.17
CA SER A 660 -26.57 -3.12 -34.99
C SER A 660 -27.11 -3.62 -33.65
N ARG A 661 -26.70 -4.82 -33.19
CA ARG A 661 -27.08 -5.33 -31.86
C ARG A 661 -26.49 -4.51 -30.72
N ILE A 662 -25.25 -4.03 -30.85
CA ILE A 662 -24.62 -3.17 -29.83
C ILE A 662 -25.40 -1.86 -29.69
N ILE A 663 -25.75 -1.21 -30.80
CA ILE A 663 -26.57 0.02 -30.81
C ILE A 663 -27.95 -0.23 -30.19
N ALA A 664 -28.62 -1.32 -30.60
CA ALA A 664 -29.93 -1.67 -30.05
C ALA A 664 -29.88 -1.91 -28.53
N SER A 665 -28.83 -2.59 -28.04
CA SER A 665 -28.63 -2.83 -26.60
C SER A 665 -28.38 -1.53 -25.84
N TYR A 666 -27.66 -0.58 -26.44
CA TYR A 666 -27.44 0.74 -25.85
C TYR A 666 -28.75 1.51 -25.70
N HIS A 667 -29.55 1.61 -26.76
CA HIS A 667 -30.85 2.31 -26.67
C HIS A 667 -31.82 1.63 -25.70
N GLN A 668 -31.81 0.29 -25.62
CA GLN A 668 -32.59 -0.45 -24.63
C GLN A 668 -32.16 -0.18 -23.18
N ALA A 669 -30.87 0.08 -22.94
CA ALA A 669 -30.37 0.40 -21.59
C ALA A 669 -30.62 1.87 -21.20
N GLN A 670 -30.95 2.74 -22.15
CA GLN A 670 -31.29 4.14 -21.92
C GLN A 670 -32.79 4.41 -21.76
N ALA A 671 -33.63 3.51 -22.30
CA ALA A 671 -35.08 3.54 -22.16
C ALA A 671 -35.51 2.91 -20.83
#